data_AF-A0A151E3Q5-F1
#
_entry.id   AF-A0A151E3Q5-F1
#
_cell.length_a   1.000
_cell.length_b   1.000
_cell.length_c   1.000
_cell.angle_alpha   90.00
_cell.angle_beta   90.00
_cell.angle_gamma   90.00
#
_symmetry.space_group_name_H-M   'P 1'
#
loop_
_entity.id
_entity.type
_entity.pdbx_description
1 polymer ?
#
loop_
_entity_poly.entity_id
_entity_poly.type
_entity_poly.pdbx_seq_one_letter_code
_entity_poly.pdbx_strand_id
1 'polypeptide(L)'
;MKAYIILVVIMLMILSSMSLQSVNKPLENPYFVINPSSQVQVKQKTHASKTWNYTIIRDSYGVPHVYAETKEEIAFGVGYAIAEDRLWQADLFRREATGRLYELGIGNVSIDYWTRIHGYTVEENSQLFSAIQSPYKEMIVAYAEGINQYITEAIANPQEKMPHEYLIRNITPVPWTVEDSLSIGQLMVRRWGEGGGMELVFTLVLQQLIQRNGVIKGWKIFNDACPQVDPGATTTIQSNDTNTPLLNLTTPPILPRILLESAEYIVHMKHQEQQFCQAQGLLYHFGSNGWVVAPEKSETGNALLLGGPQMGHSIPQIVVEVGMHGAGINASGMTFPGVGPAIAIGANTYGAWTTTSGLSDGVDTYIEILHPLDKTKYLFNGRWLNMENRTEIIYDKNSNSSQFNCYRTIHGPVLDIRWRAFIGGIAMSSKMAFWKQEHHTIEGVMSFQQCTNITEFEQGVSKIVSSHNWFWADRNGDIGYYHSGYYPIRSYYGFLHRRIDDRFPLLGTGKEEWRGIVPFEDLPQQRNPPLGFFANWNNKPEISWTHAEAEVGPLWGEGHIVVRIQELLAADSAVSFQDMKDICQNVAYHDAYGTYFKPFLQHAINTSSGVSSEVKNALESWDCYLNDQDTDGFYDDPGLTIFNAWYDALFEHILLDELSSLVKEYSNSLL
;
A
#
# COMPACT_ATOMS: atom_id res chain seq x y z
N MET A 1 16.89 -63.63 -35.47
CA MET A 1 16.71 -62.43 -34.64
C MET A 1 16.42 -62.92 -33.22
N LYS A 2 17.37 -63.35 -32.37
CA LYS A 2 18.71 -62.83 -32.04
C LYS A 2 18.68 -61.32 -31.81
N ALA A 3 19.08 -60.94 -30.59
CA ALA A 3 19.46 -59.62 -30.11
C ALA A 3 18.32 -58.57 -30.15
N TYR A 4 17.72 -58.29 -28.98
CA TYR A 4 17.35 -56.93 -28.53
C TYR A 4 16.62 -56.90 -27.16
N ILE A 5 16.39 -58.04 -26.50
CA ILE A 5 15.68 -58.07 -25.19
C ILE A 5 16.58 -58.44 -23.98
N ILE A 6 17.85 -58.79 -24.20
CA ILE A 6 18.76 -59.18 -23.10
C ILE A 6 19.77 -58.08 -22.71
N LEU A 7 19.80 -56.94 -23.41
CA LEU A 7 20.72 -55.83 -23.12
C LEU A 7 20.10 -54.65 -22.35
N VAL A 8 18.78 -54.62 -22.17
CA VAL A 8 18.10 -53.56 -21.38
C VAL A 8 17.81 -54.01 -19.94
N VAL A 9 17.77 -55.33 -19.69
CA VAL A 9 17.53 -55.90 -18.34
C VAL A 9 18.83 -56.08 -17.54
N ILE A 10 20.00 -56.08 -18.19
CA ILE A 10 21.32 -56.19 -17.53
C ILE A 10 21.90 -54.82 -17.14
N MET A 11 21.38 -53.72 -17.70
CA MET A 11 21.79 -52.34 -17.34
C MET A 11 21.02 -51.77 -16.14
N LEU A 12 19.96 -52.45 -15.68
CA LEU A 12 19.12 -52.06 -14.53
C LEU A 12 19.36 -52.88 -13.26
N MET A 13 20.31 -53.83 -13.27
CA MET A 13 20.62 -54.69 -12.11
C MET A 13 22.09 -54.63 -11.64
N ILE A 14 22.91 -53.74 -12.20
CA ILE A 14 24.25 -53.44 -11.69
C ILE A 14 24.27 -51.96 -11.33
N LEU A 15 23.78 -51.66 -10.12
CA LEU A 15 24.19 -50.55 -9.24
C LEU A 15 23.35 -50.46 -7.94
N SER A 16 22.76 -51.58 -7.50
CA SER A 16 22.20 -51.74 -6.16
C SER A 16 23.15 -52.57 -5.28
N SER A 17 24.30 -52.01 -4.92
CA SER A 17 25.09 -52.47 -3.77
C SER A 17 26.30 -51.55 -3.50
N MET A 18 26.06 -50.37 -2.92
CA MET A 18 27.07 -49.74 -2.07
C MET A 18 26.36 -49.11 -0.88
N SER A 19 26.56 -49.74 0.29
CA SER A 19 26.35 -49.13 1.59
C SER A 19 27.26 -47.91 1.72
N LEU A 20 26.69 -46.74 1.92
CA LEU A 20 27.42 -45.58 2.44
C LEU A 20 26.63 -45.02 3.62
N GLN A 21 27.38 -44.88 4.72
CA GLN A 21 26.93 -44.44 6.02
C GLN A 21 26.16 -43.13 5.95
N SER A 22 25.11 -43.05 6.77
CA SER A 22 24.44 -41.81 7.12
C SER A 22 25.45 -40.79 7.64
N VAL A 23 25.73 -39.77 6.84
CA VAL A 23 26.29 -38.51 7.33
C VAL A 23 25.18 -37.49 7.18
N ASN A 24 24.53 -37.16 8.31
CA ASN A 24 23.71 -35.97 8.43
C ASN A 24 24.59 -34.76 8.09
N LYS A 25 24.49 -34.25 6.86
CA LYS A 25 24.83 -32.87 6.53
C LYS A 25 23.53 -32.11 6.29
N PRO A 26 23.36 -30.91 6.86
CA PRO A 26 22.25 -30.05 6.47
C PRO A 26 22.37 -29.77 4.97
N LEU A 27 21.24 -29.83 4.25
CA LEU A 27 21.13 -29.34 2.89
C LEU A 27 21.55 -27.86 2.90
N GLU A 28 22.69 -27.55 2.28
CA GLU A 28 23.05 -26.17 1.95
C GLU A 28 21.98 -25.64 1.00
N ASN A 29 21.29 -24.58 1.43
CA ASN A 29 20.21 -23.94 0.69
C ASN A 29 20.81 -23.19 -0.52
N PRO A 30 20.50 -23.58 -1.77
CA PRO A 30 21.09 -22.97 -2.97
C PRO A 30 20.59 -21.54 -3.26
N TYR A 31 19.59 -21.02 -2.53
CA TYR A 31 19.09 -19.65 -2.71
C TYR A 31 20.03 -18.54 -2.19
N PHE A 32 21.18 -18.88 -1.58
CA PHE A 32 22.18 -17.92 -1.09
C PHE A 32 23.53 -18.02 -1.80
N VAL A 33 23.59 -18.66 -2.98
CA VAL A 33 24.83 -18.67 -3.79
C VAL A 33 24.94 -17.35 -4.54
N ILE A 34 25.56 -16.35 -3.90
CA ILE A 34 26.04 -15.15 -4.59
C ILE A 34 27.06 -15.61 -5.63
N ASN A 35 26.76 -15.44 -6.92
CA ASN A 35 27.80 -15.39 -7.95
C ASN A 35 28.40 -13.98 -7.88
N PRO A 36 29.53 -13.75 -7.20
CA PRO A 36 30.00 -12.39 -6.95
C PRO A 36 30.44 -11.79 -8.29
N SER A 37 29.88 -10.63 -8.65
CA SER A 37 30.69 -9.70 -9.41
C SER A 37 31.86 -9.29 -8.49
N SER A 38 33.07 -9.17 -9.01
CA SER A 38 34.32 -9.19 -8.23
C SER A 38 34.58 -7.92 -7.39
N GLN A 39 33.56 -7.29 -6.79
CA GLN A 39 33.69 -6.17 -5.88
C GLN A 39 33.30 -6.57 -4.45
N VAL A 40 34.21 -7.28 -3.78
CA VAL A 40 34.16 -7.46 -2.32
C VAL A 40 34.69 -6.18 -1.69
N GLN A 41 33.84 -5.39 -1.02
CA GLN A 41 34.29 -4.25 -0.22
C GLN A 41 34.25 -4.63 1.27
N VAL A 42 35.39 -5.09 1.79
CA VAL A 42 35.59 -5.20 3.24
C VAL A 42 35.85 -3.79 3.80
N LYS A 43 34.93 -3.27 4.61
CA LYS A 43 35.04 -1.93 5.20
C LYS A 43 35.11 -2.03 6.73
N GLN A 44 36.28 -1.76 7.29
CA GLN A 44 36.42 -1.43 8.71
C GLN A 44 36.48 0.09 8.85
N LYS A 45 35.58 0.69 9.63
CA LYS A 45 35.58 2.15 9.86
C LYS A 45 35.37 2.48 11.33
N THR A 46 36.15 3.44 11.81
CA THR A 46 36.04 4.00 13.16
C THR A 46 35.34 5.35 13.09
N HIS A 47 34.26 5.54 13.85
CA HIS A 47 33.53 6.79 13.95
C HIS A 47 33.23 7.11 15.43
N ALA A 48 33.49 8.35 15.86
CA ALA A 48 33.09 8.90 17.16
C ALA A 48 33.22 7.93 18.36
N SER A 49 34.42 7.37 18.59
CA SER A 49 34.78 6.39 19.64
C SER A 49 34.28 4.93 19.48
N LYS A 50 33.48 4.64 18.43
CA LYS A 50 32.98 3.29 18.11
C LYS A 50 33.56 2.80 16.79
N THR A 51 34.04 1.55 16.75
CA THR A 51 34.48 0.89 15.52
C THR A 51 33.35 0.00 15.02
N TRP A 52 32.93 0.21 13.77
CA TRP A 52 31.91 -0.60 13.10
C TRP A 52 32.59 -1.65 12.23
N ASN A 53 32.32 -2.93 12.46
CA ASN A 53 32.86 -4.04 11.67
C ASN A 53 31.75 -4.67 10.80
N TYR A 54 31.79 -4.41 9.50
CA TYR A 54 30.83 -4.97 8.55
C TYR A 54 31.50 -5.20 7.19
N THR A 55 30.89 -6.06 6.38
CA THR A 55 31.32 -6.28 4.98
C THR A 55 30.14 -6.09 4.07
N ILE A 56 30.32 -5.35 2.97
CA ILE A 56 29.33 -5.20 1.92
C ILE A 56 29.83 -5.97 0.70
N ILE A 57 29.06 -6.96 0.26
CA ILE A 57 29.29 -7.69 -0.98
C ILE A 57 28.16 -7.30 -1.94
N ARG A 58 28.50 -6.83 -3.13
CA ARG A 58 27.49 -6.56 -4.17
C ARG A 58 27.41 -7.72 -5.14
N ASP A 59 26.19 -8.13 -5.48
CA ASP A 59 25.97 -9.19 -6.46
C ASP A 59 26.15 -8.68 -7.91
N SER A 60 25.73 -9.45 -8.92
CA SER A 60 25.80 -9.06 -10.32
C SER A 60 24.84 -7.93 -10.73
N TYR A 61 23.80 -7.67 -9.94
CA TYR A 61 22.84 -6.59 -10.15
C TYR A 61 23.17 -5.34 -9.31
N GLY A 62 24.21 -5.42 -8.49
CA GLY A 62 24.64 -4.34 -7.60
C GLY A 62 23.93 -4.34 -6.25
N VAL A 63 23.13 -5.37 -5.93
CA VAL A 63 22.40 -5.49 -4.67
C VAL A 63 23.39 -5.63 -3.51
N PRO A 64 23.35 -4.76 -2.49
CA PRO A 64 24.25 -4.87 -1.34
C PRO A 64 23.79 -5.98 -0.38
N HIS A 65 24.70 -6.93 -0.11
CA HIS A 65 24.61 -7.92 0.95
C HIS A 65 25.53 -7.53 2.10
N VAL A 66 24.95 -7.25 3.27
CA VAL A 66 25.65 -6.75 4.45
C VAL A 66 25.86 -7.87 5.45
N TYR A 67 27.12 -8.11 5.82
CA TYR A 67 27.54 -9.11 6.80
C TYR A 67 28.13 -8.45 8.04
N ALA A 68 27.66 -8.81 9.23
CA ALA A 68 28.28 -8.41 10.50
C ALA A 68 27.94 -9.33 11.69
N GLU A 69 28.63 -9.16 12.81
CA GLU A 69 28.41 -9.98 14.02
C GLU A 69 27.29 -9.46 14.91
N THR A 70 26.96 -8.16 14.82
CA THR A 70 25.89 -7.51 15.59
C THR A 70 24.81 -6.91 14.68
N LYS A 71 23.58 -6.77 15.20
CA LYS A 71 22.44 -6.23 14.45
C LYS A 71 22.64 -4.76 14.10
N GLU A 72 23.27 -4.01 14.99
CA GLU A 72 23.62 -2.61 14.83
C GLU A 72 24.66 -2.44 13.71
N GLU A 73 25.67 -3.31 13.62
CA GLU A 73 26.65 -3.28 12.52
C GLU A 73 26.01 -3.63 11.17
N ILE A 74 25.07 -4.58 11.13
CA ILE A 74 24.27 -4.85 9.93
C ILE A 74 23.51 -3.58 9.54
N ALA A 75 22.77 -2.98 10.48
CA ALA A 75 21.98 -1.78 10.22
C ALA A 75 22.84 -0.59 9.74
N PHE A 76 24.01 -0.38 10.35
CA PHE A 76 24.99 0.61 9.91
C PHE A 76 25.43 0.35 8.47
N GLY A 77 25.81 -0.88 8.15
CA GLY A 77 26.23 -1.25 6.80
C GLY A 77 25.12 -1.07 5.76
N VAL A 78 23.88 -1.39 6.12
CA VAL A 78 22.70 -1.15 5.28
C VAL A 78 22.50 0.35 5.03
N GLY A 79 22.55 1.18 6.09
CA GLY A 79 22.44 2.64 5.95
C GLY A 79 23.53 3.24 5.08
N TYR A 80 24.77 2.77 5.24
CA TYR A 80 25.89 3.18 4.39
C TYR A 80 25.68 2.78 2.93
N ALA A 81 25.28 1.53 2.65
CA ALA A 81 25.07 1.03 1.29
C ALA A 81 23.93 1.76 0.57
N ILE A 82 22.81 1.98 1.28
CA ILE A 82 21.67 2.73 0.73
C ILE A 82 22.04 4.18 0.47
N ALA A 83 22.82 4.84 1.34
CA ALA A 83 23.32 6.18 1.05
C ALA A 83 24.26 6.21 -0.16
N GLU A 84 25.11 5.19 -0.30
CA GLU A 84 26.00 5.06 -1.46
C GLU A 84 25.23 4.98 -2.77
N ASP A 85 24.07 4.34 -2.78
CA ASP A 85 23.28 4.16 -4.00
C ASP A 85 22.21 5.25 -4.20
N ARG A 86 21.59 5.71 -3.11
CA ARG A 86 20.29 6.40 -3.12
C ARG A 86 20.22 7.63 -2.20
N LEU A 87 21.34 8.24 -1.79
CA LEU A 87 21.34 9.39 -0.86
C LEU A 87 20.42 10.55 -1.32
N TRP A 88 20.48 10.95 -2.58
CA TRP A 88 19.62 12.03 -3.10
C TRP A 88 18.13 11.66 -3.02
N GLN A 89 17.77 10.42 -3.37
CA GLN A 89 16.39 9.93 -3.30
C GLN A 89 15.90 9.88 -1.84
N ALA A 90 16.72 9.41 -0.91
CA ALA A 90 16.40 9.42 0.52
C ALA A 90 16.19 10.87 1.04
N ASP A 91 17.00 11.83 0.57
CA ASP A 91 16.83 13.25 0.91
C ASP A 91 15.50 13.83 0.37
N LEU A 92 15.11 13.45 -0.85
CA LEU A 92 13.79 13.80 -1.39
C LEU A 92 12.67 13.24 -0.51
N PHE A 93 12.74 11.97 -0.10
CA PHE A 93 11.72 11.35 0.74
C PHE A 93 11.61 11.99 2.12
N ARG A 94 12.72 12.31 2.81
CA ARG A 94 12.61 13.01 4.10
C ARG A 94 12.03 14.42 3.94
N ARG A 95 12.29 15.08 2.81
CA ARG A 95 11.77 16.43 2.53
C ARG A 95 10.31 16.41 2.12
N GLU A 96 9.87 15.39 1.39
CA GLU A 96 8.45 15.12 1.16
C GLU A 96 7.77 14.87 2.50
N ALA A 97 8.26 13.91 3.29
CA ALA A 97 7.69 13.54 4.59
C ALA A 97 7.61 14.70 5.59
N THR A 98 8.53 15.65 5.49
CA THR A 98 8.59 16.80 6.39
C THR A 98 8.10 18.09 5.76
N GLY A 99 7.57 18.13 4.53
CA GLY A 99 7.14 19.39 3.89
C GLY A 99 8.27 20.41 3.76
N ARG A 100 9.33 20.03 3.04
CA ARG A 100 10.56 20.80 2.78
C ARG A 100 11.04 20.70 1.33
N LEU A 101 10.16 20.31 0.40
CA LEU A 101 10.52 20.20 -1.02
C LEU A 101 10.72 21.59 -1.64
N TYR A 102 10.01 22.60 -1.16
CA TYR A 102 10.11 23.96 -1.68
C TYR A 102 11.48 24.60 -1.42
N GLU A 103 12.18 24.16 -0.38
CA GLU A 103 13.59 24.51 -0.13
C GLU A 103 14.53 24.05 -1.26
N LEU A 104 14.16 23.00 -2.00
CA LEU A 104 14.90 22.54 -3.17
C LEU A 104 14.43 23.22 -4.47
N GLY A 105 13.43 24.10 -4.37
CA GLY A 105 12.73 24.68 -5.52
C GLY A 105 11.85 23.67 -6.26
N ILE A 106 11.44 22.60 -5.58
CA ILE A 106 10.54 21.57 -6.11
C ILE A 106 9.15 21.82 -5.52
N GLY A 107 8.12 21.90 -6.37
CA GLY A 107 6.76 22.20 -5.93
C GLY A 107 6.57 23.67 -5.55
N ASN A 108 5.69 23.92 -4.58
CA ASN A 108 5.36 25.25 -4.10
C ASN A 108 5.01 25.22 -2.61
N VAL A 109 4.87 26.41 -2.00
CA VAL A 109 4.57 26.57 -0.57
C VAL A 109 3.32 25.83 -0.10
N SER A 110 2.31 25.64 -0.97
CA SER A 110 1.05 25.00 -0.61
C SER A 110 1.19 23.48 -0.45
N ILE A 111 2.07 22.85 -1.22
CA ILE A 111 2.38 21.42 -1.09
C ILE A 111 3.07 21.16 0.26
N ASP A 112 4.13 21.91 0.56
CA ASP A 112 4.83 21.80 1.85
C ASP A 112 3.87 22.10 3.01
N TYR A 113 3.02 23.13 2.88
CA TYR A 113 2.03 23.47 3.91
C TYR A 113 1.03 22.33 4.14
N TRP A 114 0.53 21.72 3.06
CA TRP A 114 -0.38 20.58 3.16
C TRP A 114 0.26 19.40 3.91
N THR A 115 1.52 19.09 3.63
CA THR A 115 2.25 18.07 4.40
C THR A 115 2.43 18.48 5.87
N ARG A 116 2.70 19.76 6.17
CA ARG A 116 2.87 20.27 7.55
C ARG A 116 1.59 20.20 8.38
N ILE A 117 0.41 20.30 7.76
CA ILE A 117 -0.88 20.10 8.46
C ILE A 117 -0.94 18.68 9.04
N HIS A 118 -0.61 17.68 8.22
CA HIS A 118 -0.71 16.26 8.57
C HIS A 118 0.50 15.76 9.39
N GLY A 119 1.65 16.41 9.25
CA GLY A 119 2.92 15.99 9.83
C GLY A 119 3.05 16.23 11.34
N TYR A 120 4.05 15.58 11.91
CA TYR A 120 4.52 15.79 13.28
C TYR A 120 5.63 16.83 13.33
N THR A 121 5.78 17.49 14.49
CA THR A 121 6.96 18.32 14.72
C THR A 121 8.19 17.46 14.98
N VAL A 122 9.38 18.06 14.90
CA VAL A 122 10.63 17.40 15.26
C VAL A 122 10.57 16.94 16.72
N GLU A 123 10.05 17.77 17.62
CA GLU A 123 9.93 17.44 19.04
C GLU A 123 8.96 16.27 19.28
N GLU A 124 7.83 16.23 18.56
CA GLU A 124 6.91 15.09 18.60
C GLU A 124 7.62 13.81 18.14
N ASN A 125 8.36 13.87 17.03
CA ASN A 125 9.12 12.72 16.53
C ASN A 125 10.24 12.28 17.48
N SER A 126 10.98 13.20 18.09
CA SER A 126 11.99 12.87 19.10
C SER A 126 11.36 12.19 20.33
N GLN A 127 10.16 12.63 20.76
CA GLN A 127 9.42 12.00 21.84
C GLN A 127 8.95 10.60 21.48
N LEU A 128 8.39 10.43 20.28
CA LEU A 128 7.96 9.13 19.76
C LEU A 128 9.14 8.16 19.71
N PHE A 129 10.24 8.58 19.09
CA PHE A 129 11.45 7.76 19.01
C PHE A 129 12.01 7.41 20.40
N SER A 130 12.05 8.37 21.32
CA SER A 130 12.50 8.13 22.70
C SER A 130 11.62 7.12 23.43
N ALA A 131 10.31 7.11 23.16
CA ALA A 131 9.35 6.20 23.77
C ALA A 131 9.42 4.76 23.21
N ILE A 132 9.98 4.54 22.02
CA ILE A 132 10.14 3.20 21.44
C ILE A 132 10.87 2.28 22.43
N GLN A 133 10.24 1.17 22.80
CA GLN A 133 10.79 0.08 23.63
C GLN A 133 11.23 -1.14 22.80
N SER A 134 11.17 -1.01 21.47
CA SER A 134 11.50 -2.07 20.53
C SER A 134 12.97 -2.49 20.61
N PRO A 135 13.28 -3.80 20.46
CA PRO A 135 14.67 -4.25 20.30
C PRO A 135 15.32 -3.72 19.02
N TYR A 136 14.55 -3.13 18.09
CA TYR A 136 15.04 -2.58 16.83
C TYR A 136 15.48 -1.12 16.91
N LYS A 137 15.27 -0.44 18.05
CA LYS A 137 15.58 0.98 18.21
C LYS A 137 17.05 1.30 17.89
N GLU A 138 17.98 0.51 18.42
CA GLU A 138 19.42 0.70 18.21
C GLU A 138 19.84 0.42 16.76
N MET A 139 19.11 -0.43 16.05
CA MET A 139 19.32 -0.63 14.61
C MET A 139 18.95 0.64 13.83
N ILE A 140 17.88 1.35 14.19
CA ILE A 140 17.50 2.61 13.53
C ILE A 140 18.57 3.69 13.76
N VAL A 141 19.11 3.79 14.98
CA VAL A 141 20.23 4.70 15.29
C VAL A 141 21.44 4.36 14.43
N ALA A 142 21.86 3.09 14.42
CA ALA A 142 23.03 2.65 13.67
C ALA A 142 22.86 2.85 12.15
N TYR A 143 21.66 2.65 11.62
CA TYR A 143 21.31 2.94 10.23
C TYR A 143 21.51 4.43 9.88
N ALA A 144 21.00 5.35 10.72
CA ALA A 144 21.21 6.78 10.54
C ALA A 144 22.71 7.16 10.61
N GLU A 145 23.48 6.54 11.51
CA GLU A 145 24.94 6.72 11.56
C GLU A 145 25.64 6.23 10.28
N GLY A 146 25.18 5.12 9.70
CA GLY A 146 25.68 4.61 8.43
C GLY A 146 25.48 5.59 7.27
N ILE A 147 24.29 6.21 7.19
CA ILE A 147 24.01 7.28 6.21
C ILE A 147 24.95 8.47 6.44
N ASN A 148 25.09 8.92 7.70
CA ASN A 148 25.94 10.05 8.05
C ASN A 148 27.43 9.82 7.73
N GLN A 149 27.89 8.58 7.87
CA GLN A 149 29.24 8.22 7.46
C GLN A 149 29.44 8.43 5.96
N TYR A 150 28.49 8.01 5.13
CA TYR A 150 28.56 8.26 3.69
C TYR A 150 28.48 9.75 3.36
N ILE A 151 27.56 10.51 3.99
CA ILE A 151 27.45 11.97 3.82
C ILE A 151 28.78 12.66 4.11
N THR A 152 29.45 12.31 5.21
CA THR A 152 30.75 12.87 5.60
C THR A 152 31.81 12.62 4.53
N GLU A 153 31.85 11.41 3.97
CA GLU A 153 32.78 11.06 2.89
C GLU A 153 32.45 11.76 1.57
N ALA A 154 31.17 11.90 1.25
CA ALA A 154 30.71 12.64 0.07
C ALA A 154 31.11 14.11 0.13
N ILE A 155 30.98 14.75 1.30
CA ILE A 155 31.42 16.14 1.51
C ILE A 155 32.95 16.25 1.40
N ALA A 156 33.69 15.28 1.95
CA ALA A 156 35.16 15.29 1.90
C ALA A 156 35.72 15.00 0.50
N ASN A 157 35.01 14.21 -0.32
CA ASN A 157 35.41 13.84 -1.68
C ASN A 157 34.24 13.97 -2.67
N PRO A 158 33.83 15.21 -3.00
CA PRO A 158 32.62 15.45 -3.75
C PRO A 158 32.68 15.00 -5.21
N GLN A 159 33.88 14.88 -5.80
CA GLN A 159 34.02 14.49 -7.20
C GLN A 159 33.74 12.99 -7.43
N GLU A 160 33.98 12.15 -6.41
CA GLU A 160 33.81 10.70 -6.54
C GLU A 160 32.57 10.16 -5.84
N LYS A 161 32.09 10.84 -4.78
CA LYS A 161 31.06 10.31 -3.89
C LYS A 161 29.79 11.16 -3.78
N MET A 162 29.82 12.42 -4.19
CA MET A 162 28.61 13.24 -4.09
C MET A 162 27.62 12.85 -5.20
N PRO A 163 26.34 12.54 -4.89
CA PRO A 163 25.32 12.44 -5.92
C PRO A 163 25.28 13.71 -6.78
N HIS A 164 25.18 13.53 -8.09
CA HIS A 164 25.36 14.62 -9.06
C HIS A 164 24.31 15.73 -8.90
N GLU A 165 23.11 15.39 -8.42
CA GLU A 165 22.02 16.31 -8.16
C GLU A 165 22.38 17.39 -7.13
N TYR A 166 23.15 17.04 -6.09
CA TYR A 166 23.66 18.02 -5.13
C TYR A 166 24.63 19.01 -5.77
N LEU A 167 25.51 18.53 -6.66
CA LEU A 167 26.49 19.37 -7.35
C LEU A 167 25.82 20.36 -8.31
N ILE A 168 24.89 19.90 -9.14
CA ILE A 168 24.18 20.78 -10.09
C ILE A 168 23.34 21.83 -9.35
N ARG A 169 22.73 21.46 -8.23
CA ARG A 169 21.86 22.35 -7.46
C ARG A 169 22.63 23.25 -6.48
N ASN A 170 23.94 23.03 -6.32
CA ASN A 170 24.78 23.71 -5.33
C ASN A 170 24.21 23.58 -3.90
N ILE A 171 23.80 22.35 -3.55
CA ILE A 171 23.24 22.01 -2.25
C ILE A 171 24.18 21.07 -1.55
N THR A 172 24.48 21.35 -0.28
CA THR A 172 25.24 20.42 0.58
C THR A 172 24.24 19.56 1.37
N PRO A 173 24.37 18.22 1.37
CA PRO A 173 23.53 17.37 2.21
C PRO A 173 23.74 17.72 3.69
N VAL A 174 22.63 17.81 4.43
CA VAL A 174 22.66 18.00 5.90
C VAL A 174 22.69 16.64 6.59
N PRO A 175 23.26 16.56 7.82
CA PRO A 175 23.26 15.32 8.60
C PRO A 175 21.88 14.66 8.68
N TRP A 176 21.87 13.35 8.62
CA TRP A 176 20.70 12.49 8.76
C TRP A 176 20.38 12.27 10.24
N THR A 177 19.11 12.32 10.59
CA THR A 177 18.62 12.09 11.95
C THR A 177 17.71 10.87 12.02
N VAL A 178 17.47 10.33 13.22
CA VAL A 178 16.50 9.23 13.38
C VAL A 178 15.08 9.71 13.09
N GLU A 179 14.79 10.99 13.33
CA GLU A 179 13.55 11.65 12.99
C GLU A 179 13.31 11.71 11.48
N ASP A 180 14.36 11.84 10.66
CA ASP A 180 14.23 11.77 9.20
C ASP A 180 13.72 10.37 8.78
N SER A 181 14.33 9.31 9.30
CA SER A 181 13.90 7.94 9.04
C SER A 181 12.48 7.66 9.54
N LEU A 182 12.16 8.13 10.75
CA LEU A 182 10.82 8.00 11.31
C LEU A 182 9.77 8.74 10.47
N SER A 183 10.09 9.94 9.98
CA SER A 183 9.19 10.73 9.12
C SER A 183 8.92 10.04 7.79
N ILE A 184 9.94 9.47 7.14
CA ILE A 184 9.74 8.68 5.92
C ILE A 184 8.89 7.45 6.22
N GLY A 185 9.16 6.74 7.32
CA GLY A 185 8.34 5.60 7.73
C GLY A 185 6.87 5.97 7.93
N GLN A 186 6.59 7.10 8.58
CA GLN A 186 5.22 7.64 8.74
C GLN A 186 4.57 7.97 7.40
N LEU A 187 5.28 8.65 6.49
CA LEU A 187 4.80 8.95 5.15
C LEU A 187 4.41 7.67 4.40
N MET A 188 5.25 6.63 4.46
CA MET A 188 5.01 5.35 3.77
C MET A 188 3.84 4.57 4.37
N VAL A 189 3.78 4.52 5.70
CA VAL A 189 2.66 3.90 6.42
C VAL A 189 1.33 4.55 6.01
N ARG A 190 1.30 5.88 5.88
CA ARG A 190 0.12 6.60 5.41
C ARG A 190 -0.13 6.38 3.91
N ARG A 191 0.89 6.46 3.06
CA ARG A 191 0.71 6.35 1.60
C ARG A 191 0.12 5.01 1.15
N TRP A 192 0.52 3.91 1.78
CA TRP A 192 0.12 2.55 1.33
C TRP A 192 -0.70 1.76 2.35
N GLY A 193 -0.75 2.23 3.60
CA GLY A 193 -1.47 1.60 4.69
C GLY A 193 -2.54 2.48 5.33
N GLU A 194 -2.77 3.69 4.81
CA GLU A 194 -4.01 4.41 5.05
C GLU A 194 -5.08 3.83 4.13
N GLY A 195 -6.21 3.43 4.72
CA GLY A 195 -7.49 3.29 4.03
C GLY A 195 -8.50 4.14 4.78
N GLY A 196 -9.58 4.56 4.13
CA GLY A 196 -10.50 5.54 4.70
C GLY A 196 -10.37 6.92 4.07
N GLY A 197 -11.10 7.88 4.65
CA GLY A 197 -10.97 9.30 4.32
C GLY A 197 -11.69 9.72 3.03
N MET A 198 -12.61 8.89 2.51
CA MET A 198 -13.35 9.19 1.28
C MET A 198 -14.66 9.93 1.53
N GLU A 199 -14.98 10.27 2.77
CA GLU A 199 -16.30 10.78 3.13
C GLU A 199 -16.61 12.14 2.51
N LEU A 200 -15.57 12.96 2.28
CA LEU A 200 -15.71 14.22 1.56
C LEU A 200 -15.93 14.01 0.06
N VAL A 201 -15.29 13.00 -0.54
CA VAL A 201 -15.55 12.61 -1.94
C VAL A 201 -16.97 12.09 -2.08
N PHE A 202 -17.39 11.15 -1.22
CA PHE A 202 -18.76 10.62 -1.18
C PHE A 202 -19.80 11.71 -0.92
N THR A 203 -19.49 12.71 -0.09
CA THR A 203 -20.32 13.90 0.09
C THR A 203 -20.56 14.64 -1.23
N LEU A 204 -19.50 14.85 -2.04
CA LEU A 204 -19.61 15.52 -3.33
C LEU A 204 -20.33 14.65 -4.38
N VAL A 205 -20.04 13.35 -4.43
CA VAL A 205 -20.72 12.38 -5.30
C VAL A 205 -22.23 12.38 -5.03
N LEU A 206 -22.64 12.23 -3.76
CA LEU A 206 -24.05 12.25 -3.38
C LEU A 206 -24.71 13.59 -3.75
N GLN A 207 -24.04 14.71 -3.52
CA GLN A 207 -24.56 16.03 -3.86
C GLN A 207 -24.86 16.16 -5.36
N GLN A 208 -24.00 15.63 -6.22
CA GLN A 208 -24.24 15.64 -7.67
C GLN A 208 -25.37 14.72 -8.08
N LEU A 209 -25.41 13.51 -7.54
CA LEU A 209 -26.50 12.57 -7.80
C LEU A 209 -27.85 13.15 -7.39
N ILE A 210 -27.93 13.87 -6.26
CA ILE A 210 -29.13 14.58 -5.81
C ILE A 210 -29.51 15.74 -6.73
N GLN A 211 -28.55 16.59 -7.13
CA GLN A 211 -28.82 17.72 -8.03
C GLN A 211 -29.38 17.25 -9.37
N ARG A 212 -28.88 16.12 -9.86
CA ARG A 212 -29.22 15.56 -11.16
C ARG A 212 -30.53 14.76 -11.14
N ASN A 213 -30.71 13.90 -10.14
CA ASN A 213 -31.78 12.91 -10.11
C ASN A 213 -32.90 13.21 -9.09
N GLY A 214 -32.71 14.23 -8.27
CA GLY A 214 -33.53 14.47 -7.08
C GLY A 214 -33.14 13.56 -5.91
N VAL A 215 -33.59 13.93 -4.71
CA VAL A 215 -33.13 13.35 -3.43
C VAL A 215 -33.30 11.82 -3.37
N ILE A 216 -34.48 11.31 -3.73
CA ILE A 216 -34.80 9.87 -3.56
C ILE A 216 -34.06 9.01 -4.58
N LYS A 217 -34.07 9.40 -5.87
CA LYS A 217 -33.38 8.62 -6.93
C LYS A 217 -31.86 8.74 -6.75
N GLY A 218 -31.34 9.93 -6.45
CA GLY A 218 -29.92 10.14 -6.18
C GLY A 218 -29.41 9.31 -5.00
N TRP A 219 -30.18 9.20 -3.90
CA TRP A 219 -29.81 8.35 -2.76
C TRP A 219 -29.80 6.85 -3.10
N LYS A 220 -30.74 6.39 -3.92
CA LYS A 220 -30.76 4.99 -4.38
C LYS A 220 -29.53 4.68 -5.22
N ILE A 221 -29.24 5.54 -6.20
CA ILE A 221 -28.04 5.39 -7.05
C ILE A 221 -26.79 5.40 -6.19
N PHE A 222 -26.66 6.31 -5.23
CA PHE A 222 -25.49 6.34 -4.34
C PHE A 222 -25.29 5.05 -3.55
N ASN A 223 -26.36 4.43 -3.03
CA ASN A 223 -26.23 3.18 -2.28
C ASN A 223 -25.88 1.97 -3.15
N ASP A 224 -26.31 1.98 -4.42
CA ASP A 224 -25.91 1.00 -5.43
C ASP A 224 -24.44 1.22 -5.82
N ALA A 225 -24.04 2.50 -5.95
CA ALA A 225 -22.75 2.94 -6.42
C ALA A 225 -21.60 2.79 -5.42
N CYS A 226 -21.92 3.01 -4.15
CA CYS A 226 -20.98 3.06 -3.05
C CYS A 226 -21.54 2.19 -1.91
N PRO A 227 -21.69 0.87 -2.13
CA PRO A 227 -22.30 -0.01 -1.14
C PRO A 227 -21.37 -0.15 0.08
N GLN A 228 -21.95 -0.19 1.29
CA GLN A 228 -21.18 -0.45 2.51
C GLN A 228 -20.65 -1.89 2.58
N VAL A 229 -21.29 -2.82 1.87
CA VAL A 229 -20.83 -4.20 1.68
C VAL A 229 -21.28 -4.61 0.29
N ASP A 230 -20.34 -5.00 -0.54
CA ASP A 230 -20.64 -5.72 -1.77
C ASP A 230 -20.59 -7.24 -1.49
N PRO A 231 -21.74 -7.96 -1.60
CA PRO A 231 -21.78 -9.42 -1.46
C PRO A 231 -21.29 -10.18 -2.70
N GLY A 232 -21.19 -9.52 -3.87
CA GLY A 232 -20.60 -10.09 -5.09
C GLY A 232 -19.08 -9.97 -5.14
N ALA A 233 -18.48 -9.13 -4.29
CA ALA A 233 -17.04 -8.94 -4.24
C ALA A 233 -16.29 -10.26 -3.98
N THR A 234 -15.30 -10.55 -4.82
CA THR A 234 -14.41 -11.70 -4.64
C THR A 234 -13.48 -11.50 -3.44
N THR A 235 -13.34 -12.50 -2.59
CA THR A 235 -12.62 -12.41 -1.32
C THR A 235 -11.33 -13.23 -1.30
N THR A 236 -10.41 -12.88 -0.40
CA THR A 236 -9.17 -13.66 -0.18
C THR A 236 -9.43 -14.89 0.67
N ILE A 237 -10.10 -14.69 1.80
CA ILE A 237 -10.63 -15.75 2.65
C ILE A 237 -11.98 -16.15 2.08
N GLN A 238 -12.10 -17.41 1.69
CA GLN A 238 -13.34 -17.99 1.20
C GLN A 238 -14.19 -18.39 2.41
N SER A 239 -15.26 -17.64 2.68
CA SER A 239 -16.18 -17.87 3.80
C SER A 239 -17.63 -17.79 3.30
N ASN A 240 -18.50 -18.60 3.90
CA ASN A 240 -19.95 -18.55 3.66
C ASN A 240 -20.69 -17.66 4.69
N ASP A 241 -19.97 -16.99 5.61
CA ASP A 241 -20.61 -16.16 6.63
C ASP A 241 -20.98 -14.79 6.09
N THR A 242 -22.21 -14.65 5.61
CA THR A 242 -22.74 -13.39 5.05
C THR A 242 -23.36 -12.47 6.10
N ASN A 243 -23.17 -12.72 7.40
CA ASN A 243 -23.82 -11.95 8.46
C ASN A 243 -23.11 -10.62 8.73
N THR A 244 -23.19 -9.67 7.79
CA THR A 244 -22.81 -8.28 8.08
C THR A 244 -24.01 -7.47 8.53
N PRO A 245 -24.01 -6.85 9.72
CA PRO A 245 -25.08 -5.97 10.15
C PRO A 245 -25.04 -4.66 9.32
N LEU A 246 -25.75 -4.65 8.20
CA LEU A 246 -25.84 -3.49 7.32
C LEU A 246 -26.85 -2.42 7.80
N LEU A 247 -26.51 -1.16 7.52
CA LEU A 247 -27.40 -0.03 7.75
C LEU A 247 -28.30 0.20 6.53
N ASN A 248 -29.58 -0.19 6.63
CA ASN A 248 -30.59 0.18 5.64
C ASN A 248 -31.16 1.57 5.96
N LEU A 249 -30.51 2.63 5.47
CA LEU A 249 -31.01 4.00 5.57
C LEU A 249 -31.91 4.35 4.38
N THR A 250 -33.12 4.82 4.67
CA THR A 250 -34.10 5.18 3.65
C THR A 250 -33.94 6.60 3.10
N THR A 251 -33.12 7.44 3.75
CA THR A 251 -32.95 8.86 3.38
C THR A 251 -31.50 9.30 3.49
N PRO A 252 -31.01 10.17 2.59
CA PRO A 252 -29.64 10.68 2.61
C PRO A 252 -29.37 11.62 3.80
N PRO A 253 -28.10 11.87 4.15
CA PRO A 253 -27.69 12.97 5.02
C PRO A 253 -28.14 14.34 4.49
N ILE A 254 -28.28 15.31 5.40
CA ILE A 254 -28.35 16.72 5.03
C ILE A 254 -26.92 17.18 4.69
N LEU A 255 -26.73 17.83 3.55
CA LEU A 255 -25.45 18.35 3.08
C LEU A 255 -25.48 19.90 3.05
N PRO A 256 -25.09 20.59 4.14
CA PRO A 256 -25.04 22.04 4.17
C PRO A 256 -24.02 22.59 3.17
N ARG A 257 -24.31 23.74 2.54
CA ARG A 257 -23.39 24.38 1.57
C ARG A 257 -21.98 24.61 2.13
N ILE A 258 -21.87 24.97 3.41
CA ILE A 258 -20.58 25.19 4.07
C ILE A 258 -19.72 23.91 4.13
N LEU A 259 -20.35 22.73 4.25
CA LEU A 259 -19.66 21.44 4.20
C LEU A 259 -19.16 21.14 2.78
N LEU A 260 -19.99 21.39 1.77
CA LEU A 260 -19.63 21.21 0.36
C LEU A 260 -18.42 22.09 -0.03
N GLU A 261 -18.41 23.35 0.39
CA GLU A 261 -17.28 24.27 0.13
C GLU A 261 -15.96 23.79 0.76
N SER A 262 -16.01 23.15 1.93
CA SER A 262 -14.84 22.52 2.56
C SER A 262 -14.43 21.23 1.85
N ALA A 263 -15.40 20.38 1.50
CA ALA A 263 -15.14 19.15 0.76
C ALA A 263 -14.46 19.43 -0.58
N GLU A 264 -14.97 20.39 -1.37
CA GLU A 264 -14.37 20.82 -2.64
C GLU A 264 -12.91 21.26 -2.47
N TYR A 265 -12.61 22.06 -1.43
CA TYR A 265 -11.25 22.54 -1.17
C TYR A 265 -10.30 21.40 -0.79
N ILE A 266 -10.70 20.54 0.14
CA ILE A 266 -9.85 19.45 0.64
C ILE A 266 -9.57 18.42 -0.46
N VAL A 267 -10.62 18.01 -1.18
CA VAL A 267 -10.48 17.07 -2.31
C VAL A 267 -9.59 17.66 -3.41
N HIS A 268 -9.72 18.97 -3.69
CA HIS A 268 -8.86 19.64 -4.65
C HIS A 268 -7.39 19.66 -4.22
N MET A 269 -7.10 19.97 -2.95
CA MET A 269 -5.73 19.97 -2.42
C MET A 269 -5.08 18.59 -2.50
N LYS A 270 -5.83 17.54 -2.13
CA LYS A 270 -5.38 16.14 -2.20
C LYS A 270 -5.06 15.72 -3.64
N HIS A 271 -5.93 16.08 -4.59
CA HIS A 271 -5.70 15.81 -6.01
C HIS A 271 -4.46 16.57 -6.55
N GLN A 272 -4.27 17.83 -6.16
CA GLN A 272 -3.06 18.59 -6.53
C GLN A 272 -1.77 17.95 -5.98
N GLU A 273 -1.78 17.48 -4.74
CA GLU A 273 -0.66 16.76 -4.13
C GLU A 273 -0.35 15.47 -4.90
N GLN A 274 -1.36 14.66 -5.21
CA GLN A 274 -1.18 13.42 -5.96
C GLN A 274 -0.58 13.65 -7.35
N GLN A 275 -1.13 14.62 -8.10
CA GLN A 275 -0.61 15.00 -9.42
C GLN A 275 0.84 15.51 -9.34
N PHE A 276 1.16 16.27 -8.30
CA PHE A 276 2.52 16.75 -8.05
C PHE A 276 3.47 15.58 -7.75
N CYS A 277 3.11 14.67 -6.84
CA CYS A 277 3.92 13.50 -6.51
C CYS A 277 4.17 12.63 -7.76
N GLN A 278 3.15 12.41 -8.59
CA GLN A 278 3.28 11.71 -9.86
C GLN A 278 4.27 12.39 -10.80
N ALA A 279 4.13 13.70 -11.01
CA ALA A 279 5.00 14.47 -11.89
C ALA A 279 6.46 14.52 -11.43
N GLN A 280 6.72 14.35 -10.13
CA GLN A 280 8.06 14.34 -9.56
C GLN A 280 8.64 12.93 -9.35
N GLY A 281 7.90 11.87 -9.69
CA GLY A 281 8.33 10.49 -9.43
C GLY A 281 8.49 10.18 -7.94
N LEU A 282 7.74 10.89 -7.09
CA LEU A 282 7.65 10.64 -5.66
C LEU A 282 6.70 9.47 -5.38
N LEU A 283 6.43 9.19 -4.10
CA LEU A 283 5.51 8.13 -3.72
C LEU A 283 4.09 8.52 -4.12
N TYR A 284 3.55 7.98 -5.22
CA TYR A 284 2.22 8.37 -5.73
C TYR A 284 1.32 7.20 -6.12
N HIS A 285 1.89 6.11 -6.62
CA HIS A 285 1.13 5.01 -7.19
C HIS A 285 0.79 3.97 -6.10
N PHE A 286 -0.40 3.41 -6.23
CA PHE A 286 -0.98 2.44 -5.31
C PHE A 286 -1.40 1.19 -6.09
N GLY A 287 -1.35 0.02 -5.44
CA GLY A 287 -1.72 -1.25 -6.03
C GLY A 287 -0.71 -2.33 -5.69
N SER A 288 -1.16 -3.57 -5.56
CA SER A 288 -0.31 -4.71 -5.27
C SER A 288 -1.08 -6.00 -5.45
N ASN A 289 -0.39 -7.03 -5.93
CA ASN A 289 -0.92 -8.38 -5.95
C ASN A 289 -0.01 -9.36 -5.19
N GLY A 290 -0.58 -10.49 -4.82
CA GLY A 290 0.16 -11.57 -4.21
C GLY A 290 -0.65 -12.84 -4.12
N TRP A 291 0.02 -13.98 -4.22
CA TRP A 291 -0.59 -15.29 -4.01
C TRP A 291 0.39 -16.27 -3.41
N VAL A 292 -0.16 -17.22 -2.68
CA VAL A 292 0.58 -18.25 -1.96
C VAL A 292 -0.06 -19.59 -2.23
N VAL A 293 0.74 -20.61 -2.49
CA VAL A 293 0.30 -21.97 -2.79
C VAL A 293 0.91 -22.94 -1.77
N ALA A 294 0.07 -23.80 -1.21
CA ALA A 294 0.47 -24.82 -0.25
C ALA A 294 1.24 -25.98 -0.94
N PRO A 295 2.08 -26.72 -0.20
CA PRO A 295 2.83 -27.87 -0.72
C PRO A 295 2.00 -28.87 -1.53
N GLU A 296 0.77 -29.18 -1.09
CA GLU A 296 -0.08 -30.20 -1.70
C GLU A 296 -0.58 -29.82 -3.09
N LYS A 297 -0.52 -28.52 -3.42
CA LYS A 297 -0.95 -27.95 -4.69
C LYS A 297 0.23 -27.48 -5.54
N SER A 298 1.46 -27.65 -5.07
CA SER A 298 2.66 -27.27 -5.82
C SER A 298 3.33 -28.48 -6.47
N GLU A 299 3.92 -28.28 -7.64
CA GLU A 299 4.66 -29.33 -8.37
C GLU A 299 5.81 -29.92 -7.53
N THR A 300 6.44 -29.09 -6.70
CA THR A 300 7.66 -29.44 -5.97
C THR A 300 7.40 -29.99 -4.56
N GLY A 301 6.17 -29.91 -4.06
CA GLY A 301 5.85 -30.22 -2.67
C GLY A 301 6.40 -29.18 -1.66
N ASN A 302 6.75 -27.98 -2.12
CA ASN A 302 7.12 -26.84 -1.26
C ASN A 302 6.08 -25.74 -1.37
N ALA A 303 5.89 -24.94 -0.31
CA ALA A 303 5.06 -23.75 -0.41
C ALA A 303 5.69 -22.75 -1.41
N LEU A 304 4.85 -22.10 -2.22
CA LEU A 304 5.25 -21.08 -3.19
C LEU A 304 4.61 -19.75 -2.82
N LEU A 305 5.36 -18.65 -2.93
CA LEU A 305 4.85 -17.30 -2.69
C LEU A 305 5.31 -16.38 -3.82
N LEU A 306 4.38 -15.59 -4.34
CA LEU A 306 4.66 -14.47 -5.23
C LEU A 306 4.05 -13.20 -4.65
N GLY A 307 4.83 -12.11 -4.69
CA GLY A 307 4.35 -10.76 -4.42
C GLY A 307 4.73 -9.81 -5.54
N GLY A 308 3.79 -8.97 -5.96
CA GLY A 308 3.96 -7.98 -7.02
C GLY A 308 3.42 -6.61 -6.60
N PRO A 309 4.19 -5.81 -5.84
CA PRO A 309 3.79 -4.44 -5.52
C PRO A 309 3.76 -3.57 -6.78
N GLN A 310 2.69 -2.79 -6.98
CA GLN A 310 2.48 -1.93 -8.14
C GLN A 310 2.62 -0.47 -7.73
N MET A 311 3.88 -0.01 -7.67
CA MET A 311 4.22 1.32 -7.18
C MET A 311 4.61 2.29 -8.30
N GLY A 312 4.14 2.01 -9.52
CA GLY A 312 4.48 2.76 -10.73
C GLY A 312 5.91 2.48 -11.22
N HIS A 313 6.27 3.08 -12.35
CA HIS A 313 7.62 2.96 -12.91
C HIS A 313 8.35 4.30 -12.80
N SER A 314 9.48 4.31 -12.09
CA SER A 314 10.39 5.45 -11.98
C SER A 314 11.84 5.00 -12.17
N ILE A 315 12.71 5.93 -12.58
CA ILE A 315 14.16 5.71 -12.64
C ILE A 315 14.84 6.81 -11.81
N PRO A 316 15.47 6.47 -10.67
CA PRO A 316 15.52 5.13 -10.07
C PRO A 316 14.14 4.70 -9.50
N GLN A 317 13.94 3.39 -9.34
CA GLN A 317 12.74 2.85 -8.68
C GLN A 317 12.64 3.33 -7.24
N ILE A 318 11.43 3.45 -6.68
CA ILE A 318 11.25 3.96 -5.30
C ILE A 318 11.75 2.99 -4.21
N VAL A 319 11.95 1.72 -4.57
CA VAL A 319 12.48 0.66 -3.71
C VAL A 319 13.92 0.31 -4.06
N VAL A 320 14.59 -0.33 -3.10
CA VAL A 320 15.93 -0.91 -3.24
C VAL A 320 15.93 -2.31 -2.62
N GLU A 321 16.72 -3.22 -3.19
CA GLU A 321 16.91 -4.56 -2.63
C GLU A 321 18.15 -4.57 -1.71
N VAL A 322 18.10 -5.34 -0.63
CA VAL A 322 19.22 -5.51 0.30
C VAL A 322 19.23 -6.91 0.90
N GLY A 323 20.43 -7.43 1.16
CA GLY A 323 20.67 -8.63 1.97
C GLY A 323 21.25 -8.28 3.34
N MET A 324 20.75 -8.91 4.40
CA MET A 324 21.20 -8.76 5.78
C MET A 324 21.61 -10.11 6.36
N HIS A 325 22.86 -10.22 6.81
CA HIS A 325 23.46 -11.51 7.18
C HIS A 325 24.29 -11.40 8.48
N GLY A 326 23.95 -12.24 9.46
CA GLY A 326 24.62 -12.34 10.76
C GLY A 326 23.72 -11.93 11.93
N ALA A 327 24.22 -12.08 13.16
CA ALA A 327 23.49 -11.74 14.39
C ALA A 327 22.06 -12.33 14.50
N GLY A 328 21.84 -13.53 13.93
CA GLY A 328 20.53 -14.20 13.89
C GLY A 328 19.60 -13.73 12.76
N ILE A 329 20.05 -12.82 11.88
CA ILE A 329 19.37 -12.39 10.68
C ILE A 329 20.05 -13.05 9.47
N ASN A 330 19.24 -13.67 8.61
CA ASN A 330 19.68 -14.07 7.28
C ASN A 330 18.48 -13.92 6.36
N ALA A 331 18.33 -12.70 5.84
CA ALA A 331 17.16 -12.26 5.10
C ALA A 331 17.55 -11.33 3.96
N SER A 332 16.82 -11.41 2.86
CA SER A 332 16.99 -10.53 1.70
C SER A 332 15.63 -10.10 1.18
N GLY A 333 15.57 -8.90 0.61
CA GLY A 333 14.38 -8.44 -0.08
C GLY A 333 14.34 -6.93 -0.26
N MET A 334 13.12 -6.47 -0.48
CA MET A 334 12.78 -5.09 -0.80
C MET A 334 12.73 -4.22 0.46
N THR A 335 13.36 -3.05 0.38
CA THR A 335 13.28 -1.98 1.37
C THR A 335 13.17 -0.62 0.68
N PHE A 336 13.10 0.44 1.48
CA PHE A 336 12.94 1.81 1.02
C PHE A 336 14.10 2.69 1.48
N PRO A 337 14.65 3.54 0.58
CA PRO A 337 15.69 4.49 0.95
C PRO A 337 15.28 5.37 2.14
N GLY A 338 16.06 5.30 3.22
CA GLY A 338 15.93 6.21 4.36
C GLY A 338 15.01 5.74 5.50
N VAL A 339 14.15 4.73 5.32
CA VAL A 339 13.20 4.28 6.37
C VAL A 339 13.92 3.61 7.56
N GLY A 340 14.94 2.82 7.27
CA GLY A 340 15.61 1.98 8.27
C GLY A 340 15.91 0.59 7.72
N PRO A 341 16.55 -0.30 8.51
CA PRO A 341 16.93 -1.64 8.08
C PRO A 341 15.74 -2.61 8.20
N ALA A 342 14.67 -2.34 7.46
CA ALA A 342 13.44 -3.13 7.44
C ALA A 342 13.20 -3.74 6.05
N ILE A 343 13.04 -5.07 5.98
CA ILE A 343 12.70 -5.77 4.74
C ILE A 343 11.17 -5.89 4.65
N ALA A 344 10.55 -5.05 3.81
CA ALA A 344 9.10 -4.97 3.67
C ALA A 344 8.50 -6.20 2.97
N ILE A 345 9.15 -6.65 1.90
CA ILE A 345 8.82 -7.87 1.16
C ILE A 345 10.11 -8.64 0.99
N GLY A 346 10.13 -9.93 1.31
CA GLY A 346 11.36 -10.69 1.22
C GLY A 346 11.24 -12.11 1.73
N ALA A 347 12.40 -12.70 1.99
CA ALA A 347 12.52 -14.02 2.57
C ALA A 347 13.67 -14.08 3.55
N ASN A 348 13.55 -14.97 4.52
CA ASN A 348 14.60 -15.34 5.44
C ASN A 348 14.91 -16.84 5.32
N THR A 349 15.68 -17.39 6.26
CA THR A 349 16.07 -18.82 6.26
C THR A 349 14.88 -19.79 6.43
N TYR A 350 13.76 -19.30 6.95
CA TYR A 350 12.62 -20.10 7.37
C TYR A 350 11.41 -19.93 6.46
N GLY A 351 11.10 -18.70 6.05
CA GLY A 351 9.98 -18.42 5.17
C GLY A 351 10.10 -17.11 4.42
N ALA A 352 9.12 -16.88 3.55
CA ALA A 352 8.95 -15.69 2.73
C ALA A 352 7.66 -14.96 3.11
N TRP A 353 7.67 -13.65 2.93
CA TRP A 353 6.51 -12.80 3.13
C TRP A 353 6.36 -11.77 2.03
N THR A 354 5.11 -11.41 1.78
CA THR A 354 4.76 -10.26 0.96
C THR A 354 3.53 -9.57 1.53
N THR A 355 3.19 -8.44 0.94
CA THR A 355 2.05 -7.64 1.35
C THR A 355 1.32 -7.07 0.15
N THR A 356 0.03 -6.87 0.33
CA THR A 356 -0.77 -5.99 -0.52
C THR A 356 -1.48 -4.99 0.39
N SER A 357 -1.85 -3.83 -0.11
CA SER A 357 -2.61 -2.87 0.68
C SER A 357 -4.02 -3.40 1.02
N GLY A 358 -4.43 -3.18 2.27
CA GLY A 358 -5.67 -3.73 2.83
C GLY A 358 -6.92 -2.91 2.53
N LEU A 359 -6.77 -1.60 2.30
CA LEU A 359 -7.84 -0.65 1.90
C LEU A 359 -9.01 -0.48 2.87
N SER A 360 -8.94 -1.13 4.01
CA SER A 360 -9.95 -0.99 5.04
C SER A 360 -9.79 0.34 5.76
N ASP A 361 -10.93 0.90 6.12
CA ASP A 361 -11.09 2.26 6.60
C ASP A 361 -10.63 2.42 8.06
N GLY A 362 -9.52 3.17 8.23
CA GLY A 362 -8.92 3.52 9.51
C GLY A 362 -8.85 5.03 9.75
N VAL A 363 -9.50 5.84 8.91
CA VAL A 363 -9.43 7.31 8.96
C VAL A 363 -10.81 7.91 8.74
N ASP A 364 -11.25 8.73 9.70
CA ASP A 364 -12.50 9.47 9.59
C ASP A 364 -12.29 10.98 9.55
N THR A 365 -13.11 11.65 8.75
CA THR A 365 -13.27 13.10 8.73
C THR A 365 -14.33 13.53 9.75
N TYR A 366 -13.98 14.47 10.63
CA TYR A 366 -14.87 15.06 11.62
C TYR A 366 -15.24 16.50 11.27
N ILE A 367 -16.53 16.83 11.44
CA ILE A 367 -17.08 18.18 11.37
C ILE A 367 -17.05 18.81 12.77
N GLU A 368 -16.17 19.77 12.96
CA GLU A 368 -16.01 20.52 14.20
C GLU A 368 -16.91 21.75 14.20
N ILE A 369 -17.74 21.92 15.23
CA ILE A 369 -18.59 23.12 15.35
C ILE A 369 -17.79 24.23 16.03
N LEU A 370 -17.63 25.37 15.37
CA LEU A 370 -16.78 26.47 15.83
C LEU A 370 -17.53 27.52 16.65
N HIS A 371 -16.84 28.11 17.61
CA HIS A 371 -17.40 29.14 18.48
C HIS A 371 -17.71 30.42 17.70
N PRO A 372 -18.89 31.06 17.86
CA PRO A 372 -19.28 32.24 17.08
C PRO A 372 -18.38 33.47 17.20
N LEU A 373 -17.63 33.58 18.29
CA LEU A 373 -16.73 34.72 18.55
C LEU A 373 -15.24 34.37 18.45
N ASP A 374 -14.91 33.10 18.22
CA ASP A 374 -13.52 32.62 18.22
C ASP A 374 -13.37 31.39 17.33
N LYS A 375 -12.80 31.56 16.14
CA LYS A 375 -12.61 30.47 15.16
C LYS A 375 -11.64 29.38 15.64
N THR A 376 -10.89 29.64 16.71
CA THR A 376 -9.91 28.68 17.28
C THR A 376 -10.50 27.85 18.41
N LYS A 377 -11.80 27.97 18.66
CA LYS A 377 -12.52 27.15 19.64
C LYS A 377 -13.58 26.28 18.97
N TYR A 378 -13.67 25.03 19.40
CA TYR A 378 -14.63 24.06 18.89
C TYR A 378 -15.44 23.40 20.02
N LEU A 379 -16.66 22.95 19.72
CA LEU A 379 -17.57 22.35 20.68
C LEU A 379 -17.28 20.85 20.83
N PHE A 380 -16.93 20.41 22.03
CA PHE A 380 -16.76 19.00 22.37
C PHE A 380 -17.39 18.68 23.73
N ASN A 381 -18.25 17.67 23.79
CA ASN A 381 -18.96 17.25 25.01
C ASN A 381 -19.61 18.40 25.79
N GLY A 382 -20.24 19.33 25.06
CA GLY A 382 -20.94 20.49 25.62
C GLY A 382 -20.04 21.64 26.09
N ARG A 383 -18.73 21.60 25.80
CA ARG A 383 -17.76 22.63 26.19
C ARG A 383 -17.02 23.16 24.96
N TRP A 384 -16.64 24.43 25.00
CA TRP A 384 -15.75 25.02 24.01
C TRP A 384 -14.30 24.74 24.38
N LEU A 385 -13.59 23.97 23.58
CA LEU A 385 -12.17 23.68 23.72
C LEU A 385 -11.37 24.56 22.76
N ASN A 386 -10.14 24.92 23.16
CA ASN A 386 -9.20 25.57 22.24
C ASN A 386 -8.59 24.50 21.32
N MET A 387 -8.40 24.85 20.05
CA MET A 387 -7.51 24.12 19.17
C MET A 387 -6.07 24.27 19.64
N GLU A 388 -5.27 23.21 19.50
CA GLU A 388 -3.82 23.37 19.46
C GLU A 388 -3.48 24.22 18.23
N ASN A 389 -2.60 25.20 18.38
CA ASN A 389 -2.16 26.07 17.30
C ASN A 389 -0.65 26.05 17.23
N ARG A 390 -0.13 25.70 16.05
CA ARG A 390 1.30 25.69 15.75
C ARG A 390 1.59 26.62 14.58
N THR A 391 2.54 27.52 14.79
CA THR A 391 3.09 28.31 13.70
C THR A 391 4.13 27.50 12.93
N GLU A 392 3.92 27.35 11.64
CA GLU A 392 4.87 26.75 10.70
C GLU A 392 5.56 27.82 9.86
N ILE A 393 6.84 27.63 9.57
CA ILE A 393 7.62 28.50 8.70
C ILE A 393 8.16 27.66 7.55
N ILE A 394 7.76 27.99 6.33
CA ILE A 394 8.14 27.27 5.11
C ILE A 394 9.09 28.16 4.31
N TYR A 395 10.20 27.57 3.85
CA TYR A 395 11.24 28.28 3.11
C TYR A 395 11.26 27.88 1.63
N ASP A 396 11.50 28.86 0.75
CA ASP A 396 11.82 28.61 -0.66
C ASP A 396 13.32 28.31 -0.85
N LYS A 397 13.72 27.98 -2.08
CA LYS A 397 15.14 27.76 -2.46
C LYS A 397 16.07 28.95 -2.27
N ASN A 398 15.53 30.15 -2.07
CA ASN A 398 16.30 31.38 -1.84
C ASN A 398 16.28 31.79 -0.36
N SER A 399 15.79 30.92 0.54
CA SER A 399 15.63 31.17 1.97
C SER A 399 14.60 32.26 2.32
N ASN A 400 13.68 32.60 1.40
CA ASN A 400 12.52 33.42 1.74
C ASN A 400 11.52 32.57 2.52
N SER A 401 10.89 33.14 3.55
CA SER A 401 9.97 32.41 4.42
C SER A 401 8.52 32.85 4.26
N SER A 402 7.60 31.90 4.41
CA SER A 402 6.16 32.11 4.54
C SER A 402 5.67 31.46 5.84
N GLN A 403 4.86 32.18 6.60
CA GLN A 403 4.36 31.73 7.90
C GLN A 403 2.90 31.28 7.80
N PHE A 404 2.59 30.11 8.36
CA PHE A 404 1.25 29.55 8.42
C PHE A 404 0.89 29.11 9.84
N ASN A 405 -0.39 29.00 10.12
CA ASN A 405 -0.88 28.41 11.38
C ASN A 405 -1.54 27.07 11.06
N CYS A 406 -1.02 25.99 11.65
CA CYS A 406 -1.64 24.67 11.64
C CYS A 406 -2.41 24.47 12.94
N TYR A 407 -3.65 23.98 12.84
CA TYR A 407 -4.49 23.72 14.00
C TYR A 407 -4.72 22.22 14.16
N ARG A 408 -4.88 21.77 15.40
CA ARG A 408 -5.36 20.43 15.73
C ARG A 408 -6.49 20.48 16.76
N THR A 409 -7.48 19.62 16.57
CA THR A 409 -8.50 19.32 17.57
C THR A 409 -8.16 18.01 18.29
N ILE A 410 -9.04 17.53 19.16
CA ILE A 410 -8.93 16.20 19.75
C ILE A 410 -9.04 15.08 18.70
N HIS A 411 -9.67 15.36 17.56
CA HIS A 411 -9.79 14.42 16.45
C HIS A 411 -8.54 14.42 15.56
N GLY A 412 -7.78 15.51 15.50
CA GLY A 412 -6.51 15.54 14.80
C GLY A 412 -6.29 16.82 13.99
N PRO A 413 -5.47 16.79 12.93
CA PRO A 413 -5.18 17.96 12.12
C PRO A 413 -6.43 18.55 11.47
N VAL A 414 -6.53 19.88 11.52
CA VAL A 414 -7.59 20.65 10.87
C VAL A 414 -7.19 20.95 9.43
N LEU A 415 -7.98 20.43 8.49
CA LEU A 415 -7.77 20.51 7.04
C LEU A 415 -8.34 21.80 6.43
N ASP A 416 -9.45 22.29 6.97
CA ASP A 416 -10.11 23.52 6.51
C ASP A 416 -10.90 24.19 7.63
N ILE A 417 -11.04 25.52 7.57
CA ILE A 417 -11.82 26.33 8.52
C ILE A 417 -12.74 27.27 7.73
N ARG A 418 -14.05 27.11 7.91
CA ARG A 418 -15.08 27.99 7.37
C ARG A 418 -15.82 28.66 8.51
N TRP A 419 -15.51 29.93 8.75
CA TRP A 419 -16.02 30.65 9.92
C TRP A 419 -16.48 32.07 9.59
N ARG A 420 -17.58 32.50 10.23
CA ARG A 420 -18.11 33.87 10.12
C ARG A 420 -18.38 34.44 11.51
N ALA A 421 -17.86 35.63 11.76
CA ALA A 421 -18.01 36.31 13.05
C ALA A 421 -19.49 36.46 13.46
N PHE A 422 -19.77 36.23 14.74
CA PHE A 422 -21.10 36.25 15.38
C PHE A 422 -22.09 35.17 14.91
N ILE A 423 -21.71 34.35 13.93
CA ILE A 423 -22.51 33.21 13.43
C ILE A 423 -21.85 31.89 13.85
N GLY A 424 -20.53 31.80 13.78
CA GLY A 424 -19.77 30.57 13.94
C GLY A 424 -19.45 29.94 12.59
N GLY A 425 -19.29 28.62 12.59
CA GLY A 425 -18.93 27.89 11.38
C GLY A 425 -18.48 26.48 11.69
N ILE A 426 -17.75 25.89 10.74
CA ILE A 426 -17.19 24.55 10.87
C ILE A 426 -15.68 24.56 10.63
N ALA A 427 -15.00 23.57 11.21
CA ALA A 427 -13.71 23.12 10.73
C ALA A 427 -13.79 21.64 10.37
N MET A 428 -12.99 21.20 9.41
CA MET A 428 -12.86 19.78 9.06
C MET A 428 -11.57 19.27 9.66
N SER A 429 -11.61 18.21 10.44
CA SER A 429 -10.42 17.56 11.00
C SER A 429 -10.34 16.09 10.60
N SER A 430 -9.14 15.57 10.37
CA SER A 430 -8.92 14.15 10.09
C SER A 430 -8.49 13.41 11.36
N LYS A 431 -9.10 12.26 11.65
CA LYS A 431 -8.75 11.38 12.76
C LYS A 431 -8.24 10.06 12.22
N MET A 432 -6.98 9.74 12.51
CA MET A 432 -6.34 8.50 12.10
C MET A 432 -6.27 7.52 13.28
N ALA A 433 -6.70 6.28 13.08
CA ALA A 433 -6.68 5.25 14.11
C ALA A 433 -5.26 4.92 14.62
N PHE A 434 -4.26 5.10 13.75
CA PHE A 434 -2.86 4.87 14.03
C PHE A 434 -2.06 6.17 14.30
N TRP A 435 -2.72 7.30 14.57
CA TRP A 435 -2.05 8.58 14.84
C TRP A 435 -1.00 8.42 15.95
N LYS A 436 0.26 8.77 15.66
CA LYS A 436 1.43 8.66 16.53
C LYS A 436 1.85 7.22 16.86
N GLN A 437 1.27 6.24 16.17
CA GLN A 437 1.54 4.81 16.35
C GLN A 437 2.15 4.17 15.10
N GLU A 438 2.43 4.93 14.04
CA GLU A 438 2.94 4.44 12.76
C GLU A 438 4.25 3.63 12.89
N HIS A 439 5.06 3.95 13.90
CA HIS A 439 6.30 3.24 14.20
C HIS A 439 6.07 1.76 14.57
N HIS A 440 4.89 1.38 15.08
CA HIS A 440 4.56 -0.02 15.34
C HIS A 440 4.47 -0.84 14.05
N THR A 441 4.02 -0.27 12.93
CA THR A 441 4.07 -0.94 11.62
C THR A 441 5.51 -1.23 11.23
N ILE A 442 6.40 -0.25 11.37
CA ILE A 442 7.82 -0.43 11.05
C ILE A 442 8.44 -1.50 11.96
N GLU A 443 8.10 -1.51 13.25
CA GLU A 443 8.53 -2.55 14.19
C GLU A 443 8.04 -3.95 13.78
N GLY A 444 6.75 -4.09 13.42
CA GLY A 444 6.17 -5.34 12.96
C GLY A 444 6.91 -5.88 11.75
N VAL A 445 7.14 -5.04 10.74
CA VAL A 445 7.87 -5.40 9.52
C VAL A 445 9.33 -5.77 9.82
N MET A 446 10.04 -5.02 10.67
CA MET A 446 11.41 -5.36 11.08
C MET A 446 11.51 -6.70 11.81
N SER A 447 10.41 -7.20 12.38
CA SER A 447 10.41 -8.51 13.04
C SER A 447 10.48 -9.68 12.06
N PHE A 448 9.94 -9.53 10.85
CA PHE A 448 9.82 -10.60 9.85
C PHE A 448 11.18 -11.17 9.43
N GLN A 449 12.23 -10.34 9.38
CA GLN A 449 13.59 -10.78 9.05
C GLN A 449 14.20 -11.79 10.05
N GLN A 450 13.55 -12.04 11.19
CA GLN A 450 13.95 -13.03 12.20
C GLN A 450 12.90 -14.10 12.48
N CYS A 451 11.67 -13.99 11.96
CA CYS A 451 10.62 -14.96 12.19
C CYS A 451 11.04 -16.35 11.71
N THR A 452 10.87 -17.36 12.55
CA THR A 452 11.26 -18.75 12.27
C THR A 452 10.10 -19.63 11.84
N ASN A 453 8.87 -19.13 11.98
CA ASN A 453 7.62 -19.84 11.70
C ASN A 453 6.44 -18.86 11.57
N ILE A 454 5.33 -19.37 11.07
CA ILE A 454 4.08 -18.61 10.85
C ILE A 454 3.49 -17.98 12.13
N THR A 455 3.74 -18.54 13.31
CA THR A 455 3.21 -18.00 14.58
C THR A 455 3.99 -16.76 15.02
N GLU A 456 5.31 -16.77 14.87
CA GLU A 456 6.13 -15.57 15.07
C GLU A 456 5.81 -14.49 14.03
N PHE A 457 5.50 -14.89 12.80
CA PHE A 457 5.05 -13.95 11.77
C PHE A 457 3.72 -13.28 12.15
N GLU A 458 2.71 -14.05 12.57
CA GLU A 458 1.43 -13.51 13.09
C GLU A 458 1.65 -12.52 14.24
N GLN A 459 2.55 -12.82 15.19
CA GLN A 459 2.88 -11.89 16.28
C GLN A 459 3.56 -10.60 15.79
N GLY A 460 4.30 -10.67 14.68
CA GLY A 460 4.83 -9.49 14.01
C GLY A 460 3.71 -8.67 13.34
N VAL A 461 2.79 -9.35 12.64
CA VAL A 461 1.63 -8.73 11.98
C VAL A 461 0.69 -8.08 13.00
N SER A 462 0.52 -8.66 14.20
CA SER A 462 -0.36 -8.11 15.24
C SER A 462 0.10 -6.75 15.79
N LYS A 463 1.33 -6.32 15.48
CA LYS A 463 1.85 -4.98 15.80
C LYS A 463 1.55 -3.96 14.70
N ILE A 464 1.19 -4.42 13.50
CA ILE A 464 1.02 -3.55 12.33
C ILE A 464 -0.31 -2.82 12.47
N VAL A 465 -0.21 -1.50 12.57
CA VAL A 465 -1.35 -0.59 12.79
C VAL A 465 -1.97 -0.08 11.50
N SER A 466 -1.33 -0.35 10.37
CA SER A 466 -1.70 0.14 9.06
C SER A 466 -2.36 -0.94 8.21
N SER A 467 -3.26 -0.52 7.32
CA SER A 467 -4.17 -1.35 6.54
C SER A 467 -3.44 -2.14 5.46
N HIS A 468 -3.12 -3.41 5.73
CA HIS A 468 -2.39 -4.30 4.83
C HIS A 468 -2.92 -5.73 4.90
N ASN A 469 -2.74 -6.47 3.81
CA ASN A 469 -2.87 -7.91 3.78
C ASN A 469 -1.48 -8.53 3.72
N TRP A 470 -1.14 -9.37 4.70
CA TRP A 470 0.16 -10.02 4.81
C TRP A 470 0.07 -11.50 4.47
N PHE A 471 1.08 -11.96 3.74
CA PHE A 471 1.22 -13.34 3.30
C PHE A 471 2.46 -13.97 3.90
N TRP A 472 2.36 -15.24 4.26
CA TRP A 472 3.49 -16.06 4.71
C TRP A 472 3.50 -17.38 3.96
N ALA A 473 4.70 -17.86 3.62
CA ALA A 473 4.96 -19.21 3.16
C ALA A 473 6.28 -19.68 3.76
N ASP A 474 6.30 -20.83 4.45
CA ASP A 474 7.55 -21.37 5.00
C ASP A 474 7.92 -22.75 4.50
N ARG A 475 9.18 -23.10 4.80
CA ARG A 475 9.80 -24.37 4.44
C ARG A 475 9.18 -25.60 5.11
N ASN A 476 8.33 -25.41 6.14
CA ASN A 476 7.59 -26.50 6.76
C ASN A 476 6.26 -26.77 6.05
N GLY A 477 5.89 -25.90 5.10
CA GLY A 477 4.68 -26.01 4.31
C GLY A 477 3.53 -25.14 4.80
N ASP A 478 3.71 -24.34 5.86
CA ASP A 478 2.66 -23.47 6.35
C ASP A 478 2.49 -22.25 5.44
N ILE A 479 1.25 -21.95 5.10
CA ILE A 479 0.85 -20.74 4.38
C ILE A 479 -0.17 -19.94 5.19
N GLY A 480 -0.07 -18.62 5.15
CA GLY A 480 -0.91 -17.73 5.96
C GLY A 480 -1.34 -16.45 5.24
N TYR A 481 -2.52 -15.98 5.60
CA TYR A 481 -3.06 -14.67 5.25
C TYR A 481 -3.53 -13.95 6.52
N TYR A 482 -3.15 -12.68 6.66
CA TYR A 482 -3.51 -11.83 7.80
C TYR A 482 -3.85 -10.42 7.35
N HIS A 483 -5.06 -9.95 7.67
CA HIS A 483 -5.44 -8.56 7.51
C HIS A 483 -5.01 -7.75 8.75
N SER A 484 -4.10 -6.80 8.58
CA SER A 484 -3.60 -5.95 9.66
C SER A 484 -4.14 -4.54 9.56
N GLY A 485 -4.34 -3.87 10.69
CA GLY A 485 -4.67 -2.46 10.75
C GLY A 485 -5.39 -2.10 12.05
N TYR A 486 -5.42 -0.81 12.36
CA TYR A 486 -6.31 -0.29 13.40
C TYR A 486 -7.57 0.26 12.75
N TYR A 487 -8.70 -0.42 12.97
CA TYR A 487 -10.01 -0.06 12.44
C TYR A 487 -10.93 0.41 13.56
N PRO A 488 -11.56 1.59 13.46
CA PRO A 488 -12.39 2.13 14.52
C PRO A 488 -13.73 1.40 14.64
N ILE A 489 -14.13 1.11 15.88
CA ILE A 489 -15.48 0.64 16.20
C ILE A 489 -16.42 1.85 16.26
N ARG A 490 -17.23 2.05 15.21
CA ARG A 490 -18.13 3.20 15.10
C ARG A 490 -19.43 3.00 15.88
N SER A 491 -20.04 4.12 16.30
CA SER A 491 -21.37 4.10 16.93
C SER A 491 -22.46 3.92 15.89
N TYR A 492 -23.47 3.09 16.16
CA TYR A 492 -24.62 2.93 15.26
C TYR A 492 -25.73 3.98 15.44
N TYR A 493 -25.63 4.84 16.47
CA TYR A 493 -26.60 5.92 16.76
C TYR A 493 -25.91 7.18 17.31
N GLY A 494 -26.20 8.34 16.70
CA GLY A 494 -25.68 9.67 17.08
C GLY A 494 -26.68 10.55 17.87
N PHE A 495 -26.38 11.85 18.01
CA PHE A 495 -27.03 12.81 18.94
C PHE A 495 -28.57 13.00 18.78
N LEU A 496 -29.17 12.52 17.71
CA LEU A 496 -30.62 12.63 17.48
C LEU A 496 -31.28 11.25 17.32
N HIS A 497 -30.64 10.18 17.82
CA HIS A 497 -30.95 8.80 17.43
C HIS A 497 -30.91 8.59 15.91
N ARG A 498 -30.18 9.47 15.20
CA ARG A 498 -29.86 9.29 13.78
C ARG A 498 -28.85 8.16 13.69
N ARG A 499 -29.12 7.21 12.80
CA ARG A 499 -28.17 6.17 12.42
C ARG A 499 -27.00 6.79 11.65
N ILE A 500 -25.78 6.49 12.07
CA ILE A 500 -24.54 7.01 11.47
C ILE A 500 -24.24 6.18 10.23
N ASP A 501 -23.83 6.84 9.16
CA ASP A 501 -23.39 6.26 7.90
C ASP A 501 -21.94 6.72 7.73
N ASP A 502 -21.02 5.77 7.81
CA ASP A 502 -19.57 6.01 7.84
C ASP A 502 -19.00 6.49 6.51
N ARG A 503 -19.78 6.39 5.42
CA ARG A 503 -19.45 7.02 4.13
C ARG A 503 -19.50 8.56 4.15
N PHE A 504 -19.85 9.18 5.28
CA PHE A 504 -19.99 10.63 5.43
C PHE A 504 -19.30 11.15 6.70
N PRO A 505 -18.84 12.43 6.70
CA PRO A 505 -18.11 12.95 7.84
C PRO A 505 -18.89 12.89 9.16
N LEU A 506 -18.21 12.50 10.22
CA LEU A 506 -18.75 12.37 11.57
C LEU A 506 -18.84 13.72 12.29
N LEU A 507 -19.74 13.87 13.26
CA LEU A 507 -19.87 15.10 14.03
C LEU A 507 -18.91 15.13 15.24
N GLY A 508 -17.95 16.06 15.23
CA GLY A 508 -16.91 16.29 16.27
C GLY A 508 -17.40 16.83 17.62
N THR A 509 -18.68 16.70 17.93
CA THR A 509 -19.23 17.18 19.21
C THR A 509 -19.03 16.22 20.39
N GLY A 510 -18.37 15.08 20.16
CA GLY A 510 -18.14 14.02 21.16
C GLY A 510 -19.21 12.94 21.23
N LYS A 511 -20.21 12.97 20.34
CA LYS A 511 -21.35 12.01 20.35
C LYS A 511 -21.26 10.94 19.27
N GLU A 512 -20.42 11.15 18.28
CA GLU A 512 -20.16 10.22 17.18
C GLU A 512 -18.74 9.65 17.29
N GLU A 513 -18.15 9.72 18.50
CA GLU A 513 -16.82 9.17 18.76
C GLU A 513 -16.78 7.67 18.51
N TRP A 514 -15.59 7.24 18.07
CA TRP A 514 -15.18 5.83 18.09
C TRP A 514 -15.29 5.25 19.50
N ARG A 515 -15.73 4.00 19.57
CA ARG A 515 -15.89 3.24 20.82
C ARG A 515 -14.66 2.42 21.19
N GLY A 516 -13.71 2.31 20.26
CA GLY A 516 -12.49 1.51 20.38
C GLY A 516 -11.92 1.20 19.00
N ILE A 517 -10.96 0.29 18.98
CA ILE A 517 -10.37 -0.30 17.78
C ILE A 517 -10.73 -1.79 17.76
N VAL A 518 -10.99 -2.36 16.59
CA VAL A 518 -11.23 -3.79 16.42
C VAL A 518 -9.99 -4.58 16.91
N PRO A 519 -10.15 -5.56 17.81
CA PRO A 519 -9.03 -6.41 18.25
C PRO A 519 -8.40 -7.19 17.08
N PHE A 520 -7.10 -7.46 17.15
CA PHE A 520 -6.38 -8.17 16.09
C PHE A 520 -6.95 -9.57 15.83
N GLU A 521 -7.36 -10.27 16.88
CA GLU A 521 -7.99 -11.59 16.82
C GLU A 521 -9.32 -11.61 16.04
N ASP A 522 -9.99 -10.47 15.95
CA ASP A 522 -11.26 -10.30 15.22
C ASP A 522 -11.04 -9.83 13.77
N LEU A 523 -9.79 -9.58 13.35
CA LEU A 523 -9.46 -9.23 11.96
C LEU A 523 -9.43 -10.49 11.06
N PRO A 524 -9.74 -10.35 9.76
CA PRO A 524 -9.72 -11.46 8.82
C PRO A 524 -8.34 -12.11 8.74
N GLN A 525 -8.27 -13.41 9.07
CA GLN A 525 -7.04 -14.17 9.03
C GLN A 525 -7.32 -15.67 8.83
N GLN A 526 -6.43 -16.35 8.12
CA GLN A 526 -6.53 -17.78 7.89
C GLN A 526 -5.15 -18.41 7.66
N ARG A 527 -4.95 -19.62 8.18
CA ARG A 527 -3.79 -20.47 7.90
C ARG A 527 -4.23 -21.70 7.13
N ASN A 528 -3.38 -22.17 6.23
CA ASN A 528 -3.52 -23.45 5.53
C ASN A 528 -4.96 -23.70 5.05
N PRO A 529 -5.47 -22.86 4.12
CA PRO A 529 -6.85 -22.89 3.68
C PRO A 529 -7.14 -24.22 2.98
N PRO A 530 -8.36 -24.78 3.07
CA PRO A 530 -8.71 -26.04 2.42
C PRO A 530 -8.50 -26.06 0.90
N LEU A 531 -8.54 -24.89 0.24
CA LEU A 531 -8.26 -24.76 -1.20
C LEU A 531 -6.77 -24.89 -1.55
N GLY A 532 -5.88 -24.82 -0.56
CA GLY A 532 -4.44 -24.90 -0.74
C GLY A 532 -3.79 -23.66 -1.35
N PHE A 533 -4.48 -22.51 -1.40
CA PHE A 533 -3.89 -21.25 -1.82
C PHE A 533 -4.61 -20.03 -1.26
N PHE A 534 -3.93 -18.88 -1.28
CA PHE A 534 -4.51 -17.55 -1.16
C PHE A 534 -4.17 -16.72 -2.38
N ALA A 535 -5.05 -15.80 -2.79
CA ALA A 535 -4.77 -14.80 -3.81
C ALA A 535 -5.42 -13.48 -3.43
N ASN A 536 -4.66 -12.39 -3.55
CA ASN A 536 -5.15 -11.05 -3.32
C ASN A 536 -4.60 -10.06 -4.35
N TRP A 537 -5.43 -9.12 -4.75
CA TRP A 537 -5.02 -7.95 -5.53
C TRP A 537 -5.71 -6.69 -5.01
N ASN A 538 -5.49 -6.42 -3.73
CA ASN A 538 -6.20 -5.41 -2.94
C ASN A 538 -7.72 -5.65 -2.84
N ASN A 539 -8.21 -6.84 -3.22
CA ASN A 539 -9.61 -7.20 -3.08
C ASN A 539 -10.00 -7.46 -1.62
N LYS A 540 -11.31 -7.60 -1.40
CA LYS A 540 -11.95 -7.79 -0.11
C LYS A 540 -11.30 -8.94 0.69
N PRO A 541 -11.01 -8.75 2.00
CA PRO A 541 -10.38 -9.80 2.79
C PRO A 541 -11.30 -11.00 2.99
N GLU A 542 -12.55 -10.76 3.38
CA GLU A 542 -13.61 -11.76 3.58
C GLU A 542 -15.00 -11.18 3.29
N ILE A 543 -16.00 -12.04 3.10
CA ILE A 543 -17.33 -11.61 2.61
C ILE A 543 -18.06 -10.68 3.59
N SER A 544 -17.87 -10.86 4.89
CA SER A 544 -18.50 -10.09 5.96
C SER A 544 -17.88 -8.72 6.18
N TRP A 545 -16.66 -8.50 5.66
CA TRP A 545 -15.91 -7.29 5.92
C TRP A 545 -16.55 -6.07 5.25
N THR A 546 -16.62 -4.95 5.96
CA THR A 546 -17.21 -3.71 5.44
C THR A 546 -16.32 -3.08 4.39
N HIS A 547 -16.95 -2.38 3.44
CA HIS A 547 -16.37 -1.80 2.24
C HIS A 547 -15.07 -1.01 2.49
N ALA A 548 -14.18 -1.09 1.51
CA ALA A 548 -12.96 -0.28 1.42
C ALA A 548 -13.27 1.13 0.93
N GLU A 549 -13.00 2.12 1.78
CA GLU A 549 -12.91 3.51 1.36
C GLU A 549 -11.50 3.77 0.78
N ALA A 550 -11.30 3.37 -0.47
CA ALA A 550 -10.04 3.59 -1.18
C ALA A 550 -10.10 4.85 -2.05
N GLU A 551 -9.00 5.62 -2.11
CA GLU A 551 -8.85 6.79 -3.00
C GLU A 551 -9.01 6.47 -4.50
N VAL A 552 -8.88 5.19 -4.86
CA VAL A 552 -8.99 4.66 -6.22
C VAL A 552 -10.38 4.04 -6.52
N GLY A 553 -11.39 4.31 -5.68
CA GLY A 553 -12.79 3.87 -5.85
C GLY A 553 -13.08 2.48 -5.27
N PRO A 554 -14.36 2.00 -5.27
CA PRO A 554 -14.71 0.62 -4.95
C PRO A 554 -13.89 -0.44 -5.71
N LEU A 555 -12.80 -0.89 -5.11
CA LEU A 555 -11.97 -1.97 -5.68
C LEU A 555 -12.61 -3.35 -5.50
N TRP A 556 -13.75 -3.46 -4.83
CA TRP A 556 -14.32 -4.75 -4.44
C TRP A 556 -15.65 -4.95 -5.16
N GLY A 557 -15.60 -5.67 -6.29
CA GLY A 557 -16.77 -6.02 -7.11
C GLY A 557 -16.62 -7.38 -7.79
N GLU A 558 -17.67 -7.83 -8.47
CA GLU A 558 -17.73 -9.14 -9.14
C GLU A 558 -16.73 -9.26 -10.31
N GLY A 559 -16.46 -8.16 -11.02
CA GLY A 559 -15.52 -8.12 -12.15
C GLY A 559 -14.04 -7.96 -11.77
N HIS A 560 -13.67 -8.16 -10.50
CA HIS A 560 -12.34 -7.84 -10.03
C HIS A 560 -11.26 -8.78 -10.62
N ILE A 561 -10.10 -8.22 -10.99
CA ILE A 561 -8.99 -8.94 -11.65
C ILE A 561 -8.47 -10.17 -10.87
N VAL A 562 -8.64 -10.19 -9.54
CA VAL A 562 -8.28 -11.34 -8.69
C VAL A 562 -9.02 -12.61 -9.06
N VAL A 563 -10.23 -12.52 -9.63
CA VAL A 563 -11.03 -13.67 -10.07
C VAL A 563 -10.19 -14.56 -10.98
N ARG A 564 -9.47 -13.95 -11.93
CA ARG A 564 -8.64 -14.69 -12.87
C ARG A 564 -7.47 -15.42 -12.20
N ILE A 565 -6.84 -14.80 -11.19
CA ILE A 565 -5.79 -15.46 -10.39
C ILE A 565 -6.37 -16.69 -9.69
N GLN A 566 -7.53 -16.55 -9.05
CA GLN A 566 -8.18 -17.63 -8.31
C GLN A 566 -8.61 -18.77 -9.23
N GLU A 567 -9.11 -18.49 -10.43
CA GLU A 567 -9.44 -19.49 -11.44
C GLU A 567 -8.23 -20.32 -11.87
N LEU A 568 -7.13 -19.64 -12.22
CA LEU A 568 -5.90 -20.29 -12.68
C LEU A 568 -5.30 -21.18 -11.59
N LEU A 569 -5.23 -20.67 -10.36
CA LEU A 569 -4.77 -21.45 -9.21
C LEU A 569 -5.73 -22.61 -8.93
N ALA A 570 -7.04 -22.39 -8.90
CA ALA A 570 -8.02 -23.44 -8.60
C ALA A 570 -7.96 -24.59 -9.63
N ALA A 571 -7.78 -24.27 -10.91
CA ALA A 571 -7.73 -25.24 -12.01
C ALA A 571 -6.49 -26.14 -11.99
N ASP A 572 -5.38 -25.67 -11.41
CA ASP A 572 -4.11 -26.39 -11.40
C ASP A 572 -3.91 -27.16 -10.08
N SER A 573 -3.72 -28.48 -10.18
CA SER A 573 -3.43 -29.32 -9.01
C SER A 573 -1.93 -29.40 -8.65
N ALA A 574 -1.04 -28.88 -9.49
CA ALA A 574 0.41 -28.99 -9.35
C ALA A 574 1.13 -27.73 -9.88
N VAL A 575 0.84 -26.59 -9.26
CA VAL A 575 1.39 -25.27 -9.62
C VAL A 575 2.92 -25.27 -9.54
N SER A 576 3.58 -24.98 -10.64
CA SER A 576 5.04 -24.83 -10.70
C SER A 576 5.48 -23.40 -10.34
N PHE A 577 6.78 -23.21 -10.12
CA PHE A 577 7.34 -21.86 -9.98
C PHE A 577 7.18 -21.02 -11.25
N GLN A 578 7.13 -21.65 -12.43
CA GLN A 578 6.90 -20.93 -13.68
C GLN A 578 5.42 -20.51 -13.78
N ASP A 579 4.48 -21.36 -13.40
CA ASP A 579 3.05 -21.02 -13.37
C ASP A 579 2.78 -19.82 -12.47
N MET A 580 3.46 -19.74 -11.31
CA MET A 580 3.39 -18.55 -10.46
C MET A 580 3.75 -17.28 -11.24
N LYS A 581 4.75 -17.29 -12.13
CA LYS A 581 5.11 -16.11 -12.94
C LYS A 581 4.17 -15.90 -14.12
N ASP A 582 3.74 -16.98 -14.76
CA ASP A 582 2.88 -16.93 -15.93
C ASP A 582 1.50 -16.40 -15.56
N ILE A 583 1.02 -16.66 -14.34
CA ILE A 583 -0.20 -16.01 -13.81
C ILE A 583 -0.05 -14.49 -13.85
N CYS A 584 1.07 -13.90 -13.43
CA CYS A 584 1.28 -12.44 -13.50
C CYS A 584 1.13 -11.91 -14.93
N GLN A 585 1.71 -12.60 -15.91
CA GLN A 585 1.61 -12.20 -17.31
C GLN A 585 0.18 -12.38 -17.81
N ASN A 586 -0.45 -13.52 -17.51
CA ASN A 586 -1.80 -13.83 -17.92
C ASN A 586 -2.77 -12.74 -17.48
N VAL A 587 -2.76 -12.40 -16.20
CA VAL A 587 -3.69 -11.42 -15.64
C VAL A 587 -3.39 -9.99 -16.09
N ALA A 588 -2.14 -9.66 -16.39
CA ALA A 588 -1.78 -8.34 -16.91
C ALA A 588 -2.33 -8.08 -18.32
N TYR A 589 -2.46 -9.12 -19.14
CA TYR A 589 -3.02 -9.04 -20.48
C TYR A 589 -4.49 -9.47 -20.56
N HIS A 590 -5.09 -9.93 -19.47
CA HIS A 590 -6.48 -10.36 -19.46
C HIS A 590 -7.41 -9.18 -19.15
N ASP A 591 -8.34 -8.90 -20.05
CA ASP A 591 -9.31 -7.82 -19.89
C ASP A 591 -10.48 -8.28 -18.99
N ALA A 592 -10.43 -7.86 -17.72
CA ALA A 592 -11.44 -8.22 -16.73
C ALA A 592 -12.84 -7.68 -17.09
N TYR A 593 -12.92 -6.48 -17.69
CA TYR A 593 -14.19 -5.91 -18.15
C TYR A 593 -14.75 -6.70 -19.33
N GLY A 594 -13.89 -7.08 -20.28
CA GLY A 594 -14.20 -7.98 -21.38
C GLY A 594 -14.82 -9.27 -20.87
N THR A 595 -14.15 -9.94 -19.95
CA THR A 595 -14.62 -11.20 -19.37
C THR A 595 -16.00 -11.08 -18.72
N TYR A 596 -16.24 -10.00 -17.99
CA TYR A 596 -17.51 -9.78 -17.31
C TYR A 596 -18.63 -9.30 -18.25
N PHE A 597 -18.38 -8.28 -19.08
CA PHE A 597 -19.40 -7.60 -19.89
C PHE A 597 -19.60 -8.17 -21.29
N LYS A 598 -18.61 -8.85 -21.88
CA LYS A 598 -18.73 -9.44 -23.23
C LYS A 598 -19.95 -10.35 -23.37
N PRO A 599 -20.30 -11.23 -22.41
CA PRO A 599 -21.51 -12.06 -22.52
C PRO A 599 -22.80 -11.24 -22.67
N PHE A 600 -22.91 -10.09 -22.00
CA PHE A 600 -24.06 -9.20 -22.09
C PHE A 600 -24.12 -8.52 -23.47
N LEU A 601 -22.98 -8.06 -23.98
CA LEU A 601 -22.87 -7.52 -25.34
C LEU A 601 -23.24 -8.58 -26.39
N GLN A 602 -22.70 -9.80 -26.26
CA GLN A 602 -23.01 -10.92 -27.15
C GLN A 602 -24.50 -11.26 -27.15
N HIS A 603 -25.15 -11.23 -25.98
CA HIS A 603 -26.60 -11.40 -25.91
C HIS A 603 -27.32 -10.29 -26.70
N ALA A 604 -26.97 -9.02 -26.44
CA ALA A 604 -27.61 -7.87 -27.07
C ALA A 604 -27.46 -7.85 -28.61
N ILE A 605 -26.28 -8.17 -29.15
CA ILE A 605 -26.07 -8.21 -30.62
C ILE A 605 -26.77 -9.39 -31.28
N ASN A 606 -26.98 -10.49 -30.56
CA ASN A 606 -27.69 -11.67 -31.08
C ASN A 606 -29.20 -11.45 -31.13
N THR A 607 -29.74 -10.60 -30.25
CA THR A 607 -31.16 -10.24 -30.23
C THR A 607 -31.49 -9.00 -31.07
N SER A 608 -30.49 -8.21 -31.48
CA SER A 608 -30.68 -6.97 -32.25
C SER A 608 -30.67 -7.21 -33.77
N SER A 609 -31.52 -6.49 -34.50
CA SER A 609 -31.51 -6.46 -35.96
C SER A 609 -30.52 -5.41 -36.48
N GLY A 610 -29.73 -5.73 -37.52
CA GLY A 610 -28.87 -4.74 -38.20
C GLY A 610 -27.39 -4.77 -37.82
N VAL A 611 -26.97 -5.64 -36.89
CA VAL A 611 -25.54 -5.90 -36.62
C VAL A 611 -25.01 -6.90 -37.65
N SER A 612 -23.91 -6.55 -38.32
CA SER A 612 -23.32 -7.39 -39.38
C SER A 612 -22.68 -8.66 -38.82
N SER A 613 -22.54 -9.69 -39.65
CA SER A 613 -21.88 -10.95 -39.28
C SER A 613 -20.41 -10.76 -38.91
N GLU A 614 -19.73 -9.79 -39.53
CA GLU A 614 -18.32 -9.49 -39.27
C GLU A 614 -18.11 -9.00 -37.83
N VAL A 615 -18.98 -8.10 -37.35
CA VAL A 615 -18.93 -7.59 -35.96
C VAL A 615 -19.18 -8.71 -34.96
N LYS A 616 -20.17 -9.58 -35.23
CA LYS A 616 -20.48 -10.73 -34.37
C LYS A 616 -19.29 -11.69 -34.27
N ASN A 617 -18.69 -12.03 -35.41
CA ASN A 617 -17.56 -12.93 -35.47
C ASN A 617 -16.32 -12.34 -34.79
N ALA A 618 -16.04 -11.04 -34.97
CA ALA A 618 -14.91 -10.36 -34.32
C ALA A 618 -15.04 -10.35 -32.79
N LEU A 619 -16.24 -10.07 -32.27
CA LEU A 619 -16.50 -10.14 -30.84
C LEU A 619 -16.44 -11.57 -30.31
N GLU A 620 -16.97 -12.55 -31.05
CA GLU A 620 -16.90 -13.95 -30.67
C GLU A 620 -15.44 -14.45 -30.59
N SER A 621 -14.61 -14.07 -31.57
CA SER A 621 -13.21 -14.51 -31.67
C SER A 621 -12.26 -13.90 -30.64
N TRP A 622 -12.53 -12.67 -30.17
CA TRP A 622 -11.69 -12.04 -29.16
C TRP A 622 -11.74 -12.81 -27.85
N ASP A 623 -10.60 -13.30 -27.37
CA ASP A 623 -10.48 -14.16 -26.20
C ASP A 623 -10.42 -13.41 -24.87
N CYS A 624 -10.72 -12.11 -24.88
CA CYS A 624 -10.58 -11.19 -23.73
C CYS A 624 -9.11 -10.97 -23.32
N TYR A 625 -8.16 -11.14 -24.23
CA TYR A 625 -6.78 -10.73 -24.02
C TYR A 625 -6.40 -9.48 -24.83
N LEU A 626 -5.42 -8.75 -24.31
CA LEU A 626 -4.80 -7.58 -24.89
C LEU A 626 -3.58 -8.03 -25.71
N ASN A 627 -3.83 -8.57 -26.91
CA ASN A 627 -2.78 -9.12 -27.75
C ASN A 627 -2.15 -8.05 -28.66
N ASP A 628 -0.83 -7.92 -28.60
CA ASP A 628 0.02 -7.12 -29.51
C ASP A 628 1.14 -8.05 -30.01
N GLN A 629 0.83 -8.85 -31.04
CA GLN A 629 1.70 -9.90 -31.56
C GLN A 629 2.82 -9.35 -32.43
N ASP A 630 2.59 -8.23 -33.11
CA ASP A 630 3.59 -7.60 -33.98
C ASP A 630 4.42 -6.52 -33.27
N THR A 631 4.09 -6.21 -32.02
CA THR A 631 4.80 -5.28 -31.13
C THR A 631 4.84 -3.85 -31.66
N ASP A 632 3.84 -3.46 -32.46
CA ASP A 632 3.72 -2.13 -33.03
C ASP A 632 3.16 -1.09 -32.03
N GLY A 633 2.73 -1.56 -30.85
CA GLY A 633 2.16 -0.75 -29.77
C GLY A 633 0.64 -0.62 -29.83
N PHE A 634 -0.03 -1.36 -30.71
CA PHE A 634 -1.48 -1.44 -30.82
C PHE A 634 -1.95 -2.87 -30.60
N TYR A 635 -3.17 -3.02 -30.05
CA TYR A 635 -3.76 -4.34 -29.88
C TYR A 635 -4.40 -4.83 -31.19
N ASP A 636 -4.14 -6.09 -31.53
CA ASP A 636 -4.49 -6.70 -32.83
C ASP A 636 -5.96 -7.10 -32.95
N ASP A 637 -6.65 -7.29 -31.82
CA ASP A 637 -7.99 -7.89 -31.79
C ASP A 637 -9.08 -6.89 -32.19
N PRO A 638 -9.79 -7.10 -33.33
CA PRO A 638 -10.87 -6.21 -33.73
C PRO A 638 -12.05 -6.27 -32.74
N GLY A 639 -12.24 -7.41 -32.08
CA GLY A 639 -13.27 -7.59 -31.04
C GLY A 639 -13.02 -6.72 -29.81
N LEU A 640 -11.76 -6.55 -29.38
CA LEU A 640 -11.39 -5.62 -28.31
C LEU A 640 -11.75 -4.19 -28.69
N THR A 641 -11.41 -3.77 -29.92
CA THR A 641 -11.75 -2.41 -30.39
C THR A 641 -13.26 -2.16 -30.38
N ILE A 642 -14.04 -3.13 -30.85
CA ILE A 642 -15.52 -3.05 -30.83
C ILE A 642 -16.02 -3.01 -29.38
N PHE A 643 -15.48 -3.86 -28.50
CA PHE A 643 -15.86 -3.91 -27.10
C PHE A 643 -15.57 -2.59 -26.40
N ASN A 644 -14.37 -2.02 -26.52
CA ASN A 644 -14.01 -0.75 -25.90
C ASN A 644 -14.92 0.39 -26.37
N ALA A 645 -15.16 0.49 -27.69
CA ALA A 645 -16.08 1.49 -28.23
C ALA A 645 -17.51 1.31 -27.69
N TRP A 646 -17.98 0.06 -27.56
CA TRP A 646 -19.28 -0.24 -26.96
C TRP A 646 -19.30 0.08 -25.47
N TYR A 647 -18.27 -0.27 -24.71
CA TYR A 647 -18.19 -0.08 -23.27
C TYR A 647 -18.17 1.41 -22.90
N ASP A 648 -17.41 2.22 -23.64
CA ASP A 648 -17.43 3.67 -23.52
C ASP A 648 -18.82 4.24 -23.84
N ALA A 649 -19.44 3.79 -24.94
CA ALA A 649 -20.78 4.21 -25.33
C ALA A 649 -21.87 3.74 -24.35
N LEU A 650 -21.72 2.56 -23.76
CA LEU A 650 -22.62 2.02 -22.73
C LEU A 650 -22.68 2.99 -21.54
N PHE A 651 -21.51 3.42 -21.07
CA PHE A 651 -21.42 4.39 -19.98
C PHE A 651 -22.08 5.72 -20.37
N GLU A 652 -21.76 6.25 -21.56
CA GLU A 652 -22.33 7.52 -22.04
C GLU A 652 -23.85 7.49 -22.24
N HIS A 653 -24.41 6.35 -22.68
CA HIS A 653 -25.81 6.26 -23.07
C HIS A 653 -26.75 5.70 -22.00
N ILE A 654 -26.23 4.90 -21.06
CA ILE A 654 -27.06 4.23 -20.03
C ILE A 654 -26.86 4.84 -18.65
N LEU A 655 -25.67 5.37 -18.37
CA LEU A 655 -25.30 5.76 -17.01
C LEU A 655 -25.04 7.26 -16.89
N LEU A 656 -24.53 7.92 -17.93
CA LEU A 656 -24.16 9.32 -17.86
C LEU A 656 -25.36 10.25 -17.67
N ASP A 657 -26.57 9.86 -18.11
CA ASP A 657 -27.78 10.64 -17.87
C ASP A 657 -28.18 10.68 -16.39
N GLU A 658 -27.75 9.70 -15.58
CA GLU A 658 -27.89 9.71 -14.12
C GLU A 658 -26.62 10.07 -13.34
N LEU A 659 -25.42 9.67 -13.76
CA LEU A 659 -24.22 9.68 -12.92
C LEU A 659 -23.47 11.02 -12.95
N SER A 660 -23.43 11.77 -14.05
CA SER A 660 -22.49 12.91 -14.26
C SER A 660 -21.03 12.47 -14.51
N SER A 661 -20.21 13.40 -15.03
CA SER A 661 -18.78 13.17 -15.32
C SER A 661 -17.90 13.12 -14.07
N LEU A 662 -18.27 13.83 -12.99
CA LEU A 662 -17.48 13.79 -11.75
C LEU A 662 -17.64 12.45 -11.04
N VAL A 663 -18.84 11.85 -11.15
CA VAL A 663 -19.05 10.51 -10.64
C VAL A 663 -18.12 9.56 -11.39
N LYS A 664 -18.09 9.56 -12.74
CA LYS A 664 -17.11 8.79 -13.55
C LYS A 664 -15.66 8.95 -13.06
N GLU A 665 -15.23 10.18 -12.77
CA GLU A 665 -13.86 10.50 -12.31
C GLU A 665 -13.52 9.89 -10.93
N TYR A 666 -14.46 9.91 -9.99
CA TYR A 666 -14.27 9.34 -8.64
C TYR A 666 -14.78 7.90 -8.48
N SER A 667 -15.41 7.37 -9.53
CA SER A 667 -16.04 6.06 -9.55
C SER A 667 -15.50 5.21 -10.69
N ASN A 668 -14.17 5.11 -10.85
CA ASN A 668 -13.53 4.14 -11.78
C ASN A 668 -13.84 2.65 -11.43
N SER A 669 -14.92 2.42 -10.71
CA SER A 669 -15.34 1.29 -9.91
C SER A 669 -16.88 1.22 -9.78
N LEU A 670 -17.62 2.07 -10.51
CA LEU A 670 -19.08 2.07 -10.46
C LEU A 670 -19.72 0.93 -11.26
N LEU A 671 -18.90 0.11 -11.92
CA LEU A 671 -19.30 -1.05 -12.71
C LEU A 671 -18.29 -2.18 -12.55
#